data_AF-F8L107-F1
#
_entry.id   AF-F8L107-F1
#
_cell.length_a   1.000
_cell.length_b   1.000
_cell.length_c   1.000
_cell.angle_alpha   90.00
_cell.angle_beta   90.00
_cell.angle_gamma   90.00
#
_symmetry.space_group_name_H-M   'P 1'
#
loop_
_entity.id
_entity.type
_entity.pdbx_description
1 polymer ?
#
loop_
_entity_poly.entity_id
_entity_poly.type
_entity_poly.pdbx_seq_one_letter_code
_entity_poly.pdbx_strand_id
1 'polypeptide(L)'
;MDITEKKVNRQIQFWALVGPFVTLLTFAVLLAKGSASSFYLPVLILIGFPICWKWKIRGFAIAVGTLCLFFAISYSYIPIEERFWQFGMGMAIALAFAVTALSFEEVEELVHSLQVESSSRLTNLLHLDEKFKISEEKLHEEFEALKGQVQGYQSQIKEKDSQIQRQEKLIEVVRNEFSATQSQHEGLLNEIFQKRHEVGLLNERIQAYLKQIEQLTARSLSKISPEEMENLTDTIHSRDASLAQLHQELKKANQDLISIEAEKDRIQLELIKQKALLEEKENEYQDSSYQLRESLATLKREKSLLEMSLSRLQAEFEDNQAKELGYQGNISALTHNNLQFEQKLELQKKAFDELHALKANYEADFENLKSQLGDKEVAFNQLQKRLFQADEEINQLKAENVSLAELKNSQDIGFETLKKQAIEKSTFIEQLQNKIEEISQQVTHLEGENQALAELNVLKSEQEMHVEALKKLALEKTAIVEQLQGQLTQTDQKMALLQEENQILMSELKSLQGIDFGALQKQVLEKSTVVEELQSKLRMTDQEIAHLKSENQSLLDLGAQSRAQEAHLESLKKQAAENENALKQIREQLVLAEKTIVLLTEEKKTLTEQLGQAAVRADQESLAIPQEMLEADRSFRRMKGLYEQLKCQFADKSAVLDETRKQLFHLEEKFMQHQIDMQERETFGYSDIEKALEKQLIETQKNYAKMHRETVQEVEGLYEVIDNLLKQNV
;
A
#
# COMPACT_ATOMS: atom_id res chain seq x y z
N MET A 1 -5.49 16.95 -9.49
CA MET A 1 -6.73 17.58 -9.98
C MET A 1 -6.37 18.37 -11.21
N ASP A 2 -6.57 17.74 -12.37
CA ASP A 2 -5.87 18.10 -13.61
C ASP A 2 -6.46 19.33 -14.31
N ILE A 3 -5.60 20.02 -15.04
CA ILE A 3 -5.91 21.24 -15.81
C ILE A 3 -7.08 21.03 -16.78
N THR A 4 -7.32 19.78 -17.20
CA THR A 4 -8.43 19.35 -18.05
C THR A 4 -9.78 19.43 -17.35
N GLU A 5 -9.91 18.93 -16.12
CA GLU A 5 -11.15 19.01 -15.32
C GLU A 5 -11.57 20.46 -15.07
N LYS A 6 -10.61 21.34 -14.81
CA LYS A 6 -10.88 22.78 -14.62
C LYS A 6 -11.39 23.45 -15.90
N LYS A 7 -10.89 23.05 -17.07
CA LYS A 7 -11.35 23.59 -18.37
C LYS A 7 -12.77 23.11 -18.69
N VAL A 8 -13.04 21.83 -18.48
CA VAL A 8 -14.35 21.22 -18.73
C VAL A 8 -15.42 21.77 -17.79
N ASN A 9 -15.12 21.90 -16.49
CA ASN A 9 -16.06 22.49 -15.52
C ASN A 9 -16.38 23.95 -15.87
N ARG A 10 -15.40 24.73 -16.35
CA ARG A 10 -15.65 26.10 -16.84
C ARG A 10 -16.53 26.13 -18.08
N GLN A 11 -16.38 25.18 -19.00
CA GLN A 11 -17.24 25.09 -20.19
C GLN A 11 -18.68 24.72 -19.82
N ILE A 12 -18.88 23.76 -18.92
CA ILE A 12 -20.20 23.39 -18.40
C ILE A 12 -20.87 24.59 -17.73
N GLN A 13 -20.16 25.28 -16.82
CA GLN A 13 -20.67 26.46 -16.13
C GLN A 13 -20.99 27.60 -17.10
N PHE A 14 -20.17 27.80 -18.13
CA PHE A 14 -20.41 28.81 -19.15
C PHE A 14 -21.68 28.51 -19.94
N TRP A 15 -21.79 27.31 -20.53
CA TRP A 15 -22.94 26.96 -21.38
C TRP A 15 -24.24 26.89 -20.57
N ALA A 16 -24.23 26.34 -19.36
CA ALA A 16 -25.40 26.29 -18.50
C ALA A 16 -25.92 27.69 -18.07
N LEU A 17 -25.05 28.70 -18.02
CA LEU A 17 -25.41 30.07 -17.59
C LEU A 17 -25.86 30.96 -18.77
N VAL A 18 -25.33 30.73 -19.98
CA VAL A 18 -25.59 31.58 -21.15
C VAL A 18 -27.08 31.60 -21.53
N GLY A 19 -27.75 30.45 -21.56
CA GLY A 19 -29.18 30.36 -21.89
C GLY A 19 -30.08 31.17 -20.94
N PRO A 20 -30.07 30.88 -19.63
CA PRO A 20 -30.81 31.63 -18.62
C PRO A 20 -30.48 33.13 -18.56
N PHE A 21 -29.23 33.51 -18.83
CA PHE A 21 -28.83 34.91 -18.85
C PHE A 21 -29.47 35.67 -20.02
N VAL A 22 -29.49 35.07 -21.23
CA VAL A 22 -30.12 35.68 -22.41
C VAL A 22 -31.64 35.77 -22.26
N THR A 23 -32.29 34.77 -21.66
CA THR A 23 -33.74 34.81 -21.38
C THR A 23 -34.09 35.85 -20.31
N LEU A 24 -33.25 36.02 -19.29
CA LEU A 24 -33.43 37.06 -18.26
C LEU A 24 -33.22 38.47 -18.84
N LEU A 25 -32.22 38.65 -19.71
CA LEU A 25 -31.97 39.92 -20.39
C LEU A 25 -33.15 40.31 -21.29
N THR A 26 -33.67 39.37 -22.08
CA THR A 26 -34.84 39.60 -22.94
C THR A 26 -36.11 39.87 -22.13
N PHE A 27 -36.29 39.21 -20.98
CA PHE A 27 -37.38 39.49 -20.03
C PHE A 27 -37.26 40.90 -19.41
N ALA A 28 -36.05 41.32 -19.00
CA ALA A 28 -35.81 42.65 -18.44
C ALA A 28 -36.11 43.78 -19.46
N VAL A 29 -35.75 43.58 -20.73
CA VAL A 29 -36.07 44.53 -21.81
C VAL A 29 -37.58 44.65 -22.04
N LEU A 30 -38.34 43.56 -21.89
CA LEU A 30 -39.81 43.59 -21.99
C LEU A 30 -40.46 44.35 -20.84
N LEU A 31 -39.96 44.19 -19.61
CA LEU A 31 -40.47 44.91 -18.45
C LEU A 31 -40.20 46.42 -18.53
N ALA A 32 -39.07 46.83 -19.11
CA ALA A 32 -38.68 48.23 -19.19
C ALA A 32 -39.56 49.09 -20.13
N LYS A 33 -40.20 48.50 -21.15
CA LYS A 33 -41.00 49.25 -22.14
C LYS A 33 -42.46 49.44 -21.73
N GLY A 34 -43.02 48.59 -20.85
CA GLY A 34 -44.33 48.80 -20.22
C GLY A 34 -45.53 49.01 -21.16
N SER A 35 -45.56 48.36 -22.34
CA SER A 35 -46.72 48.43 -23.24
C SER A 35 -47.81 47.41 -22.86
N ALA A 36 -49.03 47.88 -22.59
CA ALA A 36 -50.17 47.03 -22.22
C ALA A 36 -50.54 45.97 -23.29
N SER A 37 -50.16 46.21 -24.55
CA SER A 37 -50.37 45.31 -25.70
C SER A 37 -49.44 44.09 -25.71
N SER A 38 -48.43 44.03 -24.84
CA SER A 38 -47.33 43.05 -24.92
C SER A 38 -47.25 42.07 -23.73
N PHE A 39 -48.28 42.01 -22.88
CA PHE A 39 -48.31 41.16 -21.68
C PHE A 39 -48.16 39.65 -21.99
N TYR A 40 -48.51 39.23 -23.20
CA TYR A 40 -48.39 37.83 -23.61
C TYR A 40 -46.93 37.37 -23.75
N LEU A 41 -45.98 38.24 -24.13
CA LEU A 41 -44.58 37.86 -24.36
C LEU A 41 -43.85 37.44 -23.06
N PRO A 42 -43.94 38.20 -21.93
CA PRO A 42 -43.40 37.75 -20.64
C PRO A 42 -44.00 36.44 -20.13
N VAL A 43 -45.31 36.23 -20.30
CA VAL A 43 -46.00 34.98 -19.92
C VAL A 43 -45.46 33.80 -20.75
N LEU A 44 -45.22 34.03 -22.04
CA LEU A 44 -44.69 33.02 -22.94
C LEU A 44 -43.21 32.68 -22.63
N ILE A 45 -42.42 33.64 -22.13
CA ILE A 45 -41.07 33.35 -21.59
C ILE A 45 -41.15 32.48 -20.33
N LEU A 46 -42.05 32.81 -19.40
CA LEU A 46 -42.22 32.07 -18.14
C LEU A 46 -42.68 30.62 -18.36
N ILE A 47 -43.50 30.37 -19.37
CA ILE A 47 -43.98 29.02 -19.72
C ILE A 47 -43.01 28.32 -20.68
N GLY A 48 -42.45 29.06 -21.64
CA GLY A 48 -41.56 28.53 -22.67
C GLY A 48 -40.20 28.11 -22.13
N PHE A 49 -39.64 28.80 -21.13
CA PHE A 49 -38.35 28.43 -20.55
C PHE A 49 -38.35 27.04 -19.88
N PRO A 50 -39.32 26.69 -18.99
CA PRO A 50 -39.44 25.34 -18.44
C PRO A 50 -39.66 24.25 -19.49
N ILE A 51 -40.39 24.57 -20.57
CA ILE A 51 -40.64 23.63 -21.68
C ILE A 51 -39.35 23.37 -22.46
N CYS A 52 -38.58 24.41 -22.77
CA CYS A 52 -37.26 24.29 -23.40
C CYS A 52 -36.26 23.56 -22.49
N TRP A 53 -36.34 23.77 -21.17
CA TRP A 53 -35.53 23.03 -20.20
C TRP A 53 -35.85 21.54 -20.22
N LYS A 54 -37.14 21.16 -20.13
CA LYS A 54 -37.53 19.76 -19.96
C LYS A 54 -37.41 18.97 -21.27
N TRP A 55 -37.75 19.58 -22.40
CA TRP A 55 -37.90 18.88 -23.69
C TRP A 55 -36.90 19.34 -24.77
N LYS A 56 -35.93 20.19 -24.43
CA LYS A 56 -34.77 20.57 -25.29
C LYS A 56 -35.22 21.04 -26.68
N ILE A 57 -34.67 20.49 -27.77
CA ILE A 57 -35.05 20.82 -29.16
C ILE A 57 -36.55 20.62 -29.43
N ARG A 58 -37.16 19.56 -28.89
CA ARG A 58 -38.61 19.32 -29.04
C ARG A 58 -39.41 20.38 -28.27
N GLY A 59 -38.93 20.75 -27.09
CA GLY A 59 -39.46 21.85 -26.28
C GLY A 59 -39.34 23.21 -26.98
N PHE A 60 -38.20 23.48 -27.62
CA PHE A 60 -37.99 24.66 -28.45
C PHE A 60 -38.98 24.74 -29.60
N ALA A 61 -39.19 23.66 -30.35
CA ALA A 61 -40.16 23.62 -31.44
C ALA A 61 -41.59 23.91 -30.96
N ILE A 62 -41.96 23.38 -29.78
CA ILE A 62 -43.25 23.64 -29.15
C ILE A 62 -43.35 25.10 -28.68
N ALA A 63 -42.32 25.64 -28.02
CA ALA A 63 -42.30 27.01 -27.52
C ALA A 63 -42.37 28.03 -28.68
N VAL A 64 -41.59 27.85 -29.74
CA VAL A 64 -41.66 28.68 -30.95
C VAL A 64 -42.99 28.53 -31.67
N GLY A 65 -43.53 27.31 -31.77
CA GLY A 65 -44.87 27.08 -32.32
C GLY A 65 -45.95 27.83 -31.57
N THR A 66 -45.91 27.82 -30.23
CA THR A 66 -46.84 28.60 -29.40
C THR A 66 -46.63 30.11 -29.55
N LEU A 67 -45.38 30.58 -29.65
CA LEU A 67 -45.07 32.00 -29.87
C LEU A 67 -45.62 32.50 -31.22
N CYS A 68 -45.43 31.73 -32.29
CA CYS A 68 -45.97 32.05 -33.61
C CYS A 68 -47.50 32.06 -33.62
N LEU A 69 -48.14 31.12 -32.93
CA LEU A 69 -49.60 31.04 -32.82
C LEU A 69 -50.18 32.22 -32.03
N PHE A 70 -49.59 32.58 -30.90
CA PHE A 70 -50.01 33.75 -30.12
C PHE A 70 -49.76 35.07 -30.86
N PHE A 71 -48.66 35.18 -31.61
CA PHE A 71 -48.38 36.32 -32.47
C PHE A 71 -49.42 36.46 -33.59
N ALA A 72 -49.79 35.36 -34.25
CA ALA A 72 -50.81 35.36 -35.31
C ALA A 72 -52.20 35.79 -34.82
N ILE A 73 -52.61 35.31 -33.63
CA ILE A 73 -53.89 35.69 -33.00
C ILE A 73 -53.88 37.17 -32.58
N SER A 74 -52.76 37.63 -32.03
CA SER A 74 -52.64 39.00 -31.51
C SER A 74 -52.38 40.04 -32.60
N TYR A 75 -51.99 39.63 -33.81
CA TYR A 75 -51.63 40.51 -34.93
C TYR A 75 -52.70 41.56 -35.26
N SER A 76 -53.98 41.18 -35.17
CA SER A 76 -55.11 42.07 -35.45
C SER A 76 -55.32 43.16 -34.40
N TYR A 77 -54.83 42.96 -33.18
CA TYR A 77 -55.04 43.86 -32.04
C TYR A 77 -53.87 44.82 -31.79
N ILE A 78 -52.77 44.68 -32.53
CA ILE A 78 -51.54 45.47 -32.32
C ILE A 78 -51.53 46.69 -33.27
N PRO A 79 -51.30 47.91 -32.75
CA PRO A 79 -51.14 49.11 -33.56
C PRO A 79 -49.93 49.01 -34.48
N ILE A 80 -50.03 49.58 -35.69
CA ILE A 80 -49.06 49.36 -36.78
C ILE A 80 -47.62 49.73 -36.37
N GLU A 81 -47.45 50.75 -35.54
CA GLU A 81 -46.15 51.23 -35.03
C GLU A 81 -45.47 50.23 -34.09
N GLU A 82 -46.24 49.39 -33.38
CA GLU A 82 -45.71 48.41 -32.42
C GLU A 82 -45.43 47.04 -33.06
N ARG A 83 -45.95 46.76 -34.25
CA ARG A 83 -45.83 45.45 -34.91
C ARG A 83 -44.38 45.04 -35.17
N PHE A 84 -43.57 45.98 -35.67
CA PHE A 84 -42.14 45.73 -35.92
C PHE A 84 -41.38 45.48 -34.62
N TRP A 85 -41.75 46.17 -33.54
CA TRP A 85 -41.13 45.96 -32.24
C TRP A 85 -41.51 44.61 -31.63
N GLN A 86 -42.80 44.23 -31.68
CA GLN A 86 -43.25 42.93 -31.18
C GLN A 86 -42.69 41.77 -32.00
N PHE A 87 -42.53 41.94 -33.32
CA PHE A 87 -41.84 40.96 -34.17
C PHE A 87 -40.36 40.83 -33.80
N GLY A 88 -39.66 41.95 -33.60
CA GLY A 88 -38.26 41.95 -33.16
C GLY A 88 -38.07 41.28 -31.80
N MET A 89 -38.97 41.54 -30.85
CA MET A 89 -38.94 40.87 -29.54
C MET A 89 -39.32 39.39 -29.62
N GLY A 90 -40.29 39.02 -30.47
CA GLY A 90 -40.62 37.62 -30.73
C GLY A 90 -39.43 36.84 -31.31
N MET A 91 -38.69 37.44 -32.24
CA MET A 91 -37.45 36.87 -32.78
C MET A 91 -36.35 36.76 -31.73
N ALA A 92 -36.18 37.76 -30.87
CA ALA A 92 -35.21 37.71 -29.77
C ALA A 92 -35.55 36.60 -28.75
N ILE A 93 -36.83 36.40 -28.44
CA ILE A 93 -37.30 35.31 -27.56
C ILE A 93 -37.09 33.95 -28.22
N ALA A 94 -37.39 33.81 -29.52
CA ALA A 94 -37.12 32.58 -30.26
C ALA A 94 -35.61 32.24 -30.25
N LEU A 95 -34.73 33.22 -30.48
CA LEU A 95 -33.28 33.04 -30.39
C LEU A 95 -32.84 32.69 -28.96
N ALA A 96 -33.44 33.30 -27.93
CA ALA A 96 -33.14 32.98 -26.54
C ALA A 96 -33.52 31.53 -26.20
N PHE A 97 -34.66 31.03 -26.69
CA PHE A 97 -35.05 29.63 -26.54
C PHE A 97 -34.12 28.68 -27.31
N ALA A 98 -33.68 29.06 -28.51
CA ALA A 98 -32.73 28.26 -29.29
C ALA A 98 -31.38 28.12 -28.56
N VAL A 99 -30.83 29.24 -28.08
CA VAL A 99 -29.58 29.25 -27.31
C VAL A 99 -29.72 28.42 -26.03
N THR A 100 -30.85 28.54 -25.33
CA THR A 100 -31.13 27.76 -24.13
C THR A 100 -31.18 26.26 -24.43
N ALA A 101 -31.92 25.85 -25.47
CA ALA A 101 -32.04 24.43 -25.83
C ALA A 101 -30.69 23.82 -26.24
N LEU A 102 -29.92 24.50 -27.09
CA LEU A 102 -28.60 24.03 -27.53
C LEU A 102 -27.59 23.97 -26.38
N SER A 103 -27.63 24.94 -25.46
CA SER A 103 -26.71 24.97 -24.32
C SER A 103 -26.89 23.79 -23.36
N PHE A 104 -28.12 23.31 -23.18
CA PHE A 104 -28.37 22.14 -22.32
C PHE A 104 -28.03 20.82 -23.01
N GLU A 105 -28.10 20.76 -24.34
CA GLU A 105 -27.72 19.57 -25.11
C GLU A 105 -26.20 19.36 -25.11
N GLU A 106 -25.43 20.43 -25.36
CA GLU A 106 -23.96 20.41 -25.27
C GLU A 106 -23.47 20.03 -23.86
N VAL A 107 -24.14 20.53 -22.81
CA VAL A 107 -23.81 20.15 -21.42
C VAL A 107 -24.06 18.66 -21.16
N GLU A 108 -25.14 18.08 -21.70
CA GLU A 108 -25.43 16.67 -21.52
C GLU A 108 -24.47 15.76 -22.30
N GLU A 109 -24.13 16.12 -23.54
CA GLU A 109 -23.14 15.38 -24.34
C GLU A 109 -21.74 15.40 -23.67
N LEU A 110 -21.37 16.55 -23.10
CA LEU A 110 -20.13 16.70 -22.35
C LEU A 110 -20.15 15.89 -21.03
N VAL A 111 -21.28 15.84 -20.32
CA VAL A 111 -21.43 15.02 -19.10
C VAL A 111 -21.39 13.53 -19.45
N HIS A 112 -22.06 13.11 -20.52
CA HIS A 112 -22.08 11.72 -20.96
C HIS A 112 -20.68 11.26 -21.40
N SER A 113 -19.95 12.07 -22.17
CA SER A 113 -18.57 11.73 -22.58
C SER A 113 -17.62 11.61 -21.38
N LEU A 114 -17.73 12.48 -20.37
CA LEU A 114 -17.00 12.35 -19.11
C LEU A 114 -17.38 11.10 -18.33
N GLN A 115 -18.67 10.75 -18.29
CA GLN A 115 -19.13 9.55 -17.60
C GLN A 115 -18.57 8.29 -18.28
N VAL A 116 -18.61 8.23 -19.61
CA VAL A 116 -18.01 7.14 -20.39
C VAL A 116 -16.49 7.08 -20.17
N GLU A 117 -15.78 8.22 -20.22
CA GLU A 117 -14.34 8.25 -19.97
C GLU A 117 -14.00 7.81 -18.53
N SER A 118 -14.76 8.26 -17.52
CA SER A 118 -14.55 7.86 -16.12
C SER A 118 -14.79 6.37 -15.90
N SER A 119 -15.84 5.80 -16.52
CA SER A 119 -16.12 4.37 -16.46
C SER A 119 -15.04 3.55 -17.16
N SER A 120 -14.53 4.03 -18.31
CA SER A 120 -13.42 3.40 -19.05
C SER A 120 -12.11 3.44 -18.25
N ARG A 121 -11.79 4.57 -17.60
CA ARG A 121 -10.64 4.68 -16.69
C ARG A 121 -10.78 3.73 -15.50
N LEU A 122 -11.98 3.62 -14.91
CA LEU A 122 -12.23 2.69 -13.82
C LEU A 122 -12.05 1.23 -14.27
N THR A 123 -12.60 0.84 -15.43
CA THR A 123 -12.40 -0.52 -15.96
C THR A 123 -10.94 -0.81 -16.30
N ASN A 124 -10.21 0.18 -16.82
CA ASN A 124 -8.78 0.03 -17.09
C ASN A 124 -7.98 -0.12 -15.79
N LEU A 125 -8.31 0.65 -14.75
CA LEU A 125 -7.70 0.51 -13.43
C LEU A 125 -8.00 -0.86 -12.80
N LEU A 126 -9.25 -1.32 -12.89
CA LEU A 126 -9.63 -2.66 -12.42
C LEU A 126 -8.90 -3.77 -13.19
N HIS A 127 -8.74 -3.62 -14.50
CA HIS A 127 -8.00 -4.61 -15.30
C HIS A 127 -6.49 -4.56 -15.04
N LEU A 128 -5.93 -3.39 -14.72
CA LEU A 128 -4.55 -3.27 -14.25
C LEU A 128 -4.38 -3.95 -12.88
N ASP A 129 -5.30 -3.72 -11.95
CA ASP A 129 -5.31 -4.36 -10.63
C ASP A 129 -5.39 -5.89 -10.75
N GLU A 130 -6.27 -6.40 -11.62
CA GLU A 130 -6.36 -7.82 -11.94
C GLU A 130 -5.04 -8.37 -12.54
N LYS A 131 -4.40 -7.62 -13.45
CA LYS A 131 -3.09 -8.02 -14.00
C LYS A 131 -1.98 -8.01 -12.95
N PHE A 132 -1.99 -7.04 -12.04
CA PHE A 132 -1.04 -7.01 -10.93
C PHE A 132 -1.21 -8.22 -10.02
N LYS A 133 -2.44 -8.55 -9.66
CA LYS A 133 -2.74 -9.73 -8.86
C LYS A 133 -2.30 -11.04 -9.53
N ILE A 134 -2.59 -11.21 -10.83
CA ILE A 134 -2.12 -12.37 -11.60
C ILE A 134 -0.58 -12.42 -11.65
N SER A 135 0.09 -11.26 -11.74
CA SER A 135 1.55 -11.20 -11.72
C SER A 135 2.13 -11.57 -10.37
N GLU A 136 1.52 -11.14 -9.26
CA GLU A 136 1.90 -11.53 -7.90
C GLU A 136 1.72 -13.04 -7.67
N GLU A 137 0.59 -13.62 -8.11
CA GLU A 137 0.35 -15.05 -8.01
C GLU A 137 1.41 -15.86 -8.78
N LYS A 138 1.74 -15.44 -10.02
CA LYS A 138 2.81 -16.08 -10.80
C LYS A 138 4.17 -15.98 -10.13
N LEU A 139 4.50 -14.82 -9.56
CA LEU A 139 5.77 -14.60 -8.87
C LEU A 139 5.85 -15.46 -7.60
N HIS A 140 4.71 -15.68 -6.92
CA HIS A 140 4.62 -16.58 -5.78
C HIS A 140 4.77 -18.06 -6.18
N GLU A 141 4.15 -18.48 -7.28
CA GLU A 141 4.33 -19.83 -7.84
C GLU A 141 5.79 -20.08 -8.26
N GLU A 142 6.43 -19.12 -8.93
CA GLU A 142 7.86 -19.21 -9.30
C GLU A 142 8.75 -19.27 -8.06
N PHE A 143 8.44 -18.51 -7.01
CA PHE A 143 9.19 -18.53 -5.75
C PHE A 143 9.07 -19.88 -5.03
N GLU A 144 7.87 -20.44 -4.92
CA GLU A 144 7.66 -21.77 -4.31
C GLU A 144 8.30 -22.88 -5.16
N ALA A 145 8.26 -22.78 -6.49
CA ALA A 145 8.96 -23.71 -7.38
C ALA A 145 10.48 -23.64 -7.19
N LEU A 146 11.05 -22.43 -7.12
CA LEU A 146 12.48 -22.22 -6.92
C LEU A 146 12.93 -22.71 -5.54
N LYS A 147 12.14 -22.45 -4.49
CA LYS A 147 12.35 -22.99 -3.15
C LYS A 147 12.32 -24.50 -3.13
N GLY A 148 11.41 -25.13 -3.87
CA GLY A 148 11.37 -26.58 -4.09
C GLY A 148 12.63 -27.11 -4.75
N GLN A 149 13.13 -26.43 -5.79
CA GLN A 149 14.40 -26.79 -6.44
C GLN A 149 15.60 -26.67 -5.50
N VAL A 150 15.68 -25.59 -4.71
CA VAL A 150 16.76 -25.41 -3.71
C VAL A 150 16.74 -26.53 -2.67
N GLN A 151 15.56 -26.93 -2.16
CA GLN A 151 15.43 -28.07 -1.25
C GLN A 151 15.82 -29.40 -1.90
N GLY A 152 15.50 -29.58 -3.18
CA GLY A 152 15.93 -30.71 -3.99
C GLY A 152 17.46 -30.80 -4.09
N TYR A 153 18.11 -29.71 -4.48
CA TYR A 153 19.57 -29.62 -4.55
C TYR A 153 20.22 -29.82 -3.18
N GLN A 154 19.64 -29.28 -2.11
CA GLN A 154 20.16 -29.45 -0.75
C GLN A 154 20.08 -30.91 -0.29
N SER A 155 19.06 -31.65 -0.72
CA SER A 155 18.94 -33.10 -0.47
C SER A 155 19.96 -33.90 -1.28
N GLN A 156 20.18 -33.54 -2.55
CA GLN A 156 21.21 -34.17 -3.39
C GLN A 156 22.63 -33.93 -2.84
N ILE A 157 22.93 -32.73 -2.33
CA ILE A 157 24.22 -32.43 -1.68
C ILE A 157 24.42 -33.34 -0.47
N LYS A 158 23.41 -33.50 0.39
CA LYS A 158 23.50 -34.41 1.56
C LYS A 158 23.73 -35.86 1.16
N GLU A 159 23.08 -36.32 0.08
CA GLU A 159 23.29 -37.67 -0.42
C GLU A 159 24.72 -37.85 -0.94
N LYS A 160 25.23 -36.88 -1.73
CA LYS A 160 26.60 -36.90 -2.24
C LYS A 160 27.64 -36.83 -1.11
N ASP A 161 27.42 -36.02 -0.07
CA ASP A 161 28.29 -35.99 1.11
C ASP A 161 28.33 -37.36 1.82
N SER A 162 27.18 -38.05 1.90
CA SER A 162 27.14 -39.41 2.46
C SER A 162 27.87 -40.43 1.59
N GLN A 163 27.88 -40.26 0.26
CA GLN A 163 28.65 -41.09 -0.66
C GLN A 163 30.15 -40.83 -0.52
N ILE A 164 30.57 -39.56 -0.40
CA ILE A 164 31.97 -39.18 -0.17
C ILE A 164 32.47 -39.82 1.14
N GLN A 165 31.70 -39.73 2.23
CA GLN A 165 32.08 -40.37 3.50
C GLN A 165 32.22 -41.90 3.40
N ARG A 166 31.40 -42.56 2.57
CA ARG A 166 31.55 -44.01 2.31
C ARG A 166 32.83 -44.31 1.53
N GLN A 167 33.15 -43.49 0.53
CA GLN A 167 34.37 -43.64 -0.26
C GLN A 167 35.62 -43.36 0.58
N GLU A 168 35.61 -42.35 1.44
CA GLU A 168 36.72 -42.07 2.38
C GLU A 168 37.00 -43.26 3.30
N LYS A 169 35.96 -43.89 3.85
CA LYS A 169 36.10 -45.11 4.65
C LYS A 169 36.70 -46.28 3.85
N LEU A 170 36.30 -46.43 2.59
CA LEU A 170 36.86 -47.45 1.69
C LEU A 170 38.35 -47.19 1.41
N ILE A 171 38.73 -45.93 1.17
CA ILE A 171 40.13 -45.53 0.98
C ILE A 171 40.95 -45.84 2.24
N GLU A 172 40.39 -45.58 3.43
CA GLU A 172 41.06 -45.90 4.70
C GLU A 172 41.28 -47.41 4.88
N VAL A 173 40.28 -48.24 4.55
CA VAL A 173 40.40 -49.70 4.58
C VAL A 173 41.48 -50.19 3.61
N VAL A 174 41.48 -49.70 2.35
CA VAL A 174 42.49 -50.06 1.35
C VAL A 174 43.89 -49.64 1.80
N ARG A 175 44.04 -48.45 2.41
CA ARG A 175 45.32 -47.98 2.94
C ARG A 175 45.83 -48.88 4.06
N ASN A 176 44.94 -49.35 4.93
CA ASN A 176 45.29 -50.29 5.99
C ASN A 176 45.71 -51.66 5.42
N GLU A 177 44.98 -52.19 4.43
CA GLU A 177 45.35 -53.44 3.73
C GLU A 177 46.70 -53.31 3.02
N PHE A 178 46.96 -52.17 2.38
CA PHE A 178 48.26 -51.90 1.75
C PHE A 178 49.39 -51.89 2.78
N SER A 179 49.20 -51.23 3.93
CA SER A 179 50.20 -51.20 5.00
C SER A 179 50.47 -52.59 5.60
N ALA A 180 49.43 -53.42 5.74
CA ALA A 180 49.57 -54.79 6.20
C ALA A 180 50.33 -55.65 5.19
N THR A 181 50.03 -55.50 3.90
CA THR A 181 50.72 -56.20 2.82
C THR A 181 52.19 -55.77 2.71
N GLN A 182 52.48 -54.48 2.89
CA GLN A 182 53.85 -53.96 2.93
C GLN A 182 54.64 -54.56 4.12
N SER A 183 54.03 -54.65 5.30
CA SER A 183 54.65 -55.29 6.47
C SER A 183 54.93 -56.78 6.24
N GLN A 184 54.01 -57.50 5.58
CA GLN A 184 54.25 -58.89 5.17
C GLN A 184 55.41 -59.01 4.18
N HIS A 185 55.50 -58.08 3.22
CA HIS A 185 56.59 -58.07 2.25
C HIS A 185 57.96 -57.83 2.92
N GLU A 186 58.05 -56.89 3.86
CA GLU A 186 59.26 -56.65 4.66
C GLU A 186 59.64 -57.88 5.52
N GLY A 187 58.66 -58.58 6.08
CA GLY A 187 58.86 -59.84 6.79
C GLY A 187 59.50 -60.92 5.92
N LEU A 188 58.95 -61.16 4.73
CA LEU A 188 59.50 -62.12 3.77
C LEU A 188 60.91 -61.74 3.28
N LEU A 189 61.19 -60.44 3.11
CA LEU A 189 62.50 -59.93 2.72
C LEU A 189 63.56 -60.24 3.78
N ASN A 190 63.21 -60.13 5.06
CA ASN A 190 64.09 -60.50 6.17
C ASN A 190 64.35 -62.00 6.24
N GLU A 191 63.32 -62.83 6.01
CA GLU A 191 63.48 -64.29 5.93
C GLU A 191 64.44 -64.71 4.80
N ILE A 192 64.31 -64.09 3.63
CA ILE A 192 65.25 -64.31 2.51
C ILE A 192 66.67 -63.94 2.90
N PHE A 193 66.85 -62.82 3.60
CA PHE A 193 68.17 -62.36 4.03
C PHE A 193 68.82 -63.35 5.01
N GLN A 194 68.04 -63.88 5.95
CA GLN A 194 68.49 -64.93 6.88
C GLN A 194 68.88 -66.21 6.15
N LYS A 195 68.03 -66.71 5.24
CA LYS A 195 68.33 -67.91 4.45
C LYS A 195 69.56 -67.75 3.58
N ARG A 196 69.76 -66.58 2.98
CA ARG A 196 70.97 -66.28 2.19
C ARG A 196 72.23 -66.27 3.06
N HIS A 197 72.14 -65.79 4.29
CA HIS A 197 73.25 -65.83 5.24
C HIS A 197 73.59 -67.26 5.66
N GLU A 198 72.58 -68.10 5.95
CA GLU A 198 72.76 -69.53 6.24
C GLU A 198 73.46 -70.26 5.08
N VAL A 199 73.04 -70.01 3.83
CA VAL A 199 73.67 -70.57 2.63
C VAL A 199 75.13 -70.12 2.50
N GLY A 200 75.42 -68.85 2.81
CA GLY A 200 76.79 -68.32 2.83
C GLY A 200 77.70 -69.06 3.81
N LEU A 201 77.22 -69.28 5.04
CA LEU A 201 77.95 -70.01 6.08
C LEU A 201 78.18 -71.49 5.69
N LEU A 202 77.19 -72.13 5.07
CA LEU A 202 77.35 -73.48 4.53
C LEU A 202 78.41 -73.54 3.44
N ASN A 203 78.46 -72.54 2.56
CA ASN A 203 79.42 -72.47 1.46
C ASN A 203 80.87 -72.27 1.97
N GLU A 204 81.05 -71.46 3.01
CA GLU A 204 82.35 -71.32 3.68
C GLU A 204 82.80 -72.63 4.34
N ARG A 205 81.87 -73.37 4.96
CA ARG A 205 82.14 -74.71 5.52
C ARG A 205 82.59 -75.70 4.43
N ILE A 206 81.93 -75.69 3.28
CA ILE A 206 82.30 -76.53 2.13
C ILE A 206 83.73 -76.18 1.66
N GLN A 207 84.06 -74.89 1.53
CA GLN A 207 85.42 -74.48 1.13
C GLN A 207 86.48 -74.89 2.16
N ALA A 208 86.18 -74.82 3.45
CA ALA A 208 87.09 -75.28 4.50
C ALA A 208 87.35 -76.79 4.41
N TYR A 209 86.32 -77.59 4.13
CA TYR A 209 86.47 -79.03 3.91
C TYR A 209 87.27 -79.34 2.64
N LEU A 210 87.07 -78.61 1.54
CA LEU A 210 87.85 -78.79 0.30
C LEU A 210 89.34 -78.52 0.53
N LYS A 211 89.70 -77.45 1.26
CA LYS A 211 91.09 -77.15 1.62
C LYS A 211 91.73 -78.22 2.50
N GLN A 212 90.97 -78.81 3.44
CA GLN A 212 91.47 -79.91 4.25
C GLN A 212 91.70 -81.19 3.43
N ILE A 213 90.83 -81.48 2.47
CA ILE A 213 91.01 -82.60 1.55
C ILE A 213 92.27 -82.40 0.72
N GLU A 214 92.47 -81.24 0.09
CA GLU A 214 93.71 -80.90 -0.65
C GLU A 214 94.98 -81.08 0.20
N GLN A 215 94.94 -80.65 1.46
CA GLN A 215 96.07 -80.83 2.38
C GLN A 215 96.35 -82.29 2.70
N LEU A 216 95.32 -83.13 2.83
CA LEU A 216 95.48 -84.57 3.04
C LEU A 216 95.98 -85.28 1.78
N THR A 217 95.51 -84.88 0.60
CA THR A 217 96.01 -85.41 -0.69
C THR A 217 97.48 -85.02 -0.95
N ALA A 218 97.90 -83.84 -0.49
CA ALA A 218 99.31 -83.43 -0.57
C ALA A 218 100.19 -84.17 0.45
N ARG A 219 99.64 -84.58 1.60
CA ARG A 219 100.38 -85.29 2.66
C ARG A 219 100.63 -86.77 2.35
N SER A 220 99.75 -87.40 1.57
CA SER A 220 99.86 -88.81 1.16
C SER A 220 100.88 -89.07 0.04
N LEU A 221 101.40 -88.02 -0.63
CA LEU A 221 102.46 -88.15 -1.65
C LEU A 221 103.87 -88.33 -1.08
N SER A 222 104.06 -88.21 0.25
CA SER A 222 105.37 -88.41 0.89
C SER A 222 105.35 -89.56 1.90
N LYS A 223 105.79 -90.75 1.43
CA LYS A 223 106.11 -91.99 2.16
C LYS A 223 104.92 -92.81 2.67
N ILE A 224 104.63 -93.98 2.07
CA ILE A 224 103.85 -95.03 2.76
C ILE A 224 104.30 -96.46 2.37
N SER A 225 104.41 -97.29 3.42
CA SER A 225 104.63 -98.75 3.50
C SER A 225 103.28 -99.52 3.42
N PRO A 226 103.22 -100.75 2.89
CA PRO A 226 101.97 -101.44 2.51
C PRO A 226 100.90 -101.68 3.60
N GLU A 227 101.20 -101.63 4.90
CA GLU A 227 100.20 -101.84 5.98
C GLU A 227 99.36 -100.59 6.33
N GLU A 228 99.84 -99.38 6.02
CA GLU A 228 99.05 -98.14 6.24
C GLU A 228 98.10 -97.86 5.06
N MET A 229 98.32 -98.50 3.91
CA MET A 229 97.45 -98.40 2.73
C MET A 229 96.06 -99.00 2.96
N GLU A 230 95.93 -100.09 3.72
CA GLU A 230 94.63 -100.72 3.98
C GLU A 230 93.76 -99.86 4.91
N ASN A 231 94.34 -99.34 5.99
CA ASN A 231 93.66 -98.39 6.89
C ASN A 231 93.36 -97.04 6.22
N LEU A 232 94.22 -96.55 5.32
CA LEU A 232 93.90 -95.39 4.48
C LEU A 232 92.80 -95.71 3.46
N THR A 233 92.76 -96.91 2.90
CA THR A 233 91.75 -97.31 1.91
C THR A 233 90.37 -97.42 2.54
N ASP A 234 90.26 -97.93 3.77
CA ASP A 234 89.00 -97.98 4.52
C ASP A 234 88.54 -96.59 4.98
N THR A 235 89.47 -95.72 5.39
CA THR A 235 89.11 -94.33 5.71
C THR A 235 88.74 -93.53 4.45
N ILE A 236 89.38 -93.78 3.30
CA ILE A 236 88.98 -93.23 1.99
C ILE A 236 87.59 -93.74 1.59
N HIS A 237 87.28 -95.03 1.72
CA HIS A 237 85.95 -95.56 1.40
C HIS A 237 84.84 -95.01 2.31
N SER A 238 85.10 -94.84 3.62
CA SER A 238 84.14 -94.21 4.52
C SER A 238 83.93 -92.71 4.22
N ARG A 239 84.99 -92.02 3.77
CA ARG A 239 84.95 -90.62 3.35
C ARG A 239 84.25 -90.45 2.01
N ASP A 240 84.45 -91.37 1.07
CA ASP A 240 83.76 -91.39 -0.22
C ASP A 240 82.26 -91.70 -0.04
N ALA A 241 81.90 -92.59 0.90
CA ALA A 241 80.50 -92.80 1.28
C ALA A 241 79.86 -91.54 1.88
N SER A 242 80.61 -90.81 2.73
CA SER A 242 80.16 -89.53 3.30
C SER A 242 80.04 -88.44 2.24
N LEU A 243 80.97 -88.37 1.27
CA LEU A 243 80.92 -87.45 0.12
C LEU A 243 79.75 -87.77 -0.82
N ALA A 244 79.42 -89.05 -1.01
CA ALA A 244 78.27 -89.48 -1.79
C ALA A 244 76.95 -89.06 -1.11
N GLN A 245 76.84 -89.21 0.20
CA GLN A 245 75.71 -88.70 0.99
C GLN A 245 75.59 -87.18 0.87
N LEU A 246 76.70 -86.45 1.02
CA LEU A 246 76.72 -85.00 0.91
C LEU A 246 76.34 -84.51 -0.50
N HIS A 247 76.80 -85.18 -1.55
CA HIS A 247 76.36 -84.90 -2.92
C HIS A 247 74.88 -85.16 -3.13
N GLN A 248 74.32 -86.19 -2.49
CA GLN A 248 72.90 -86.48 -2.57
C GLN A 248 72.06 -85.41 -1.85
N GLU A 249 72.52 -84.92 -0.70
CA GLU A 249 71.91 -83.80 0.01
C GLU A 249 72.04 -82.50 -0.78
N LEU A 250 73.19 -82.23 -1.39
CA LEU A 250 73.41 -81.07 -2.24
C LEU A 250 72.52 -81.11 -3.48
N LYS A 251 72.30 -82.30 -4.06
CA LYS A 251 71.38 -82.49 -5.20
C LYS A 251 69.93 -82.23 -4.82
N LYS A 252 69.49 -82.68 -3.63
CA LYS A 252 68.16 -82.36 -3.09
C LYS A 252 68.02 -80.86 -2.83
N ALA A 253 68.98 -80.25 -2.13
CA ALA A 253 68.98 -78.82 -1.86
C ALA A 253 68.95 -77.99 -3.15
N ASN A 254 69.64 -78.42 -4.21
CA ASN A 254 69.62 -77.74 -5.51
C ASN A 254 68.28 -77.91 -6.24
N GLN A 255 67.60 -79.05 -6.10
CA GLN A 255 66.24 -79.22 -6.60
C GLN A 255 65.24 -78.33 -5.85
N ASP A 256 65.37 -78.22 -4.53
CA ASP A 256 64.53 -77.34 -3.71
C ASP A 256 64.78 -75.86 -4.06
N LEU A 257 66.02 -75.48 -4.36
CA LEU A 257 66.39 -74.13 -4.76
C LEU A 257 65.76 -73.76 -6.12
N ILE A 258 65.77 -74.70 -7.08
CA ILE A 258 65.09 -74.51 -8.38
C ILE A 258 63.57 -74.37 -8.19
N SER A 259 62.94 -75.15 -7.29
CA SER A 259 61.50 -75.00 -7.04
C SER A 259 61.17 -73.67 -6.36
N ILE A 260 62.01 -73.20 -5.44
CA ILE A 260 61.83 -71.91 -4.76
C ILE A 260 62.04 -70.75 -5.73
N GLU A 261 63.02 -70.83 -6.64
CA GLU A 261 63.20 -69.82 -7.70
C GLU A 261 61.98 -69.77 -8.64
N ALA A 262 61.41 -70.92 -9.00
CA ALA A 262 60.19 -70.97 -9.80
C ALA A 262 58.96 -70.38 -9.06
N GLU A 263 58.84 -70.59 -7.75
CA GLU A 263 57.79 -69.96 -6.92
C GLU A 263 58.00 -68.45 -6.78
N LYS A 264 59.24 -67.99 -6.58
CA LYS A 264 59.57 -66.57 -6.56
C LYS A 264 59.16 -65.89 -7.86
N ASP A 265 59.51 -66.48 -9.00
CA ASP A 265 59.18 -65.90 -10.30
C ASP A 265 57.66 -65.84 -10.52
N ARG A 266 56.91 -66.87 -10.07
CA ARG A 266 55.43 -66.83 -10.06
C ARG A 266 54.89 -65.72 -9.18
N ILE A 267 55.37 -65.59 -7.95
CA ILE A 267 54.93 -64.56 -7.00
C ILE A 267 55.26 -63.16 -7.53
N GLN A 268 56.43 -62.96 -8.14
CA GLN A 268 56.79 -61.69 -8.78
C GLN A 268 55.82 -61.34 -9.91
N LEU A 269 55.43 -62.33 -10.72
CA LEU A 269 54.47 -62.11 -11.81
C LEU A 269 53.07 -61.78 -11.29
N GLU A 270 52.63 -62.43 -10.22
CA GLU A 270 51.38 -62.13 -9.51
C GLU A 270 51.40 -60.71 -8.93
N LEU A 271 52.53 -60.31 -8.32
CA LEU A 271 52.72 -58.99 -7.72
C LEU A 271 52.71 -57.88 -8.77
N ILE A 272 53.32 -58.11 -9.94
CA ILE A 272 53.27 -57.18 -11.08
C ILE A 272 51.84 -57.00 -11.58
N LYS A 273 51.07 -58.10 -11.70
CA LYS A 273 49.66 -58.03 -12.09
C LYS A 273 48.81 -57.26 -11.08
N GLN A 274 48.99 -57.52 -9.79
CA GLN A 274 48.26 -56.81 -8.74
C GLN A 274 48.60 -55.32 -8.71
N LYS A 275 49.88 -54.95 -8.90
CA LYS A 275 50.29 -53.55 -9.02
C LYS A 275 49.64 -52.85 -10.21
N ALA A 276 49.64 -53.47 -11.38
CA ALA A 276 49.01 -52.89 -12.56
C ALA A 276 47.50 -52.67 -12.36
N LEU A 277 46.82 -53.62 -11.72
CA LEU A 277 45.39 -53.54 -11.43
C LEU A 277 45.07 -52.47 -10.36
N LEU A 278 45.96 -52.29 -9.39
CA LEU A 278 45.89 -51.19 -8.42
C LEU A 278 46.12 -49.82 -9.07
N GLU A 279 47.11 -49.68 -9.96
CA GLU A 279 47.33 -48.43 -10.71
C GLU A 279 46.13 -48.07 -11.59
N GLU A 280 45.52 -49.06 -12.25
CA GLU A 280 44.29 -48.85 -13.03
C GLU A 280 43.14 -48.36 -12.15
N LYS A 281 42.94 -48.98 -10.98
CA LYS A 281 41.92 -48.55 -10.01
C LYS A 281 42.20 -47.17 -9.42
N GLU A 282 43.46 -46.86 -9.12
CA GLU A 282 43.87 -45.55 -8.60
C GLU A 282 43.57 -44.45 -9.63
N ASN A 283 43.89 -44.69 -10.91
CA ASN A 283 43.55 -43.77 -11.99
C ASN A 283 42.03 -43.59 -12.15
N GLU A 284 41.24 -44.67 -12.12
CA GLU A 284 39.77 -44.58 -12.15
C GLU A 284 39.21 -43.74 -10.98
N TYR A 285 39.72 -43.94 -9.77
CA TYR A 285 39.31 -43.14 -8.61
C TYR A 285 39.74 -41.69 -8.73
N GLN A 286 40.90 -41.42 -9.32
CA GLN A 286 41.43 -40.08 -9.53
C GLN A 286 40.59 -39.31 -10.55
N ASP A 287 40.21 -39.96 -11.66
CA ASP A 287 39.30 -39.41 -12.66
C ASP A 287 37.90 -39.16 -12.07
N SER A 288 37.37 -40.11 -11.28
CA SER A 288 36.08 -39.93 -10.60
C SER A 288 36.12 -38.77 -9.59
N SER A 289 37.20 -38.64 -8.82
CA SER A 289 37.43 -37.53 -7.89
C SER A 289 37.52 -36.19 -8.62
N TYR A 290 38.17 -36.16 -9.79
CA TYR A 290 38.22 -34.96 -10.63
C TYR A 290 36.83 -34.54 -11.10
N GLN A 291 36.03 -35.47 -11.64
CA GLN A 291 34.65 -35.21 -12.08
C GLN A 291 33.74 -34.74 -10.93
N LEU A 292 33.91 -35.32 -9.74
CA LEU A 292 33.20 -34.90 -8.53
C LEU A 292 33.60 -33.47 -8.12
N ARG A 293 34.89 -33.13 -8.16
CA ARG A 293 35.34 -31.76 -7.86
C ARG A 293 34.85 -30.74 -8.88
N GLU A 294 34.81 -31.10 -10.15
CA GLU A 294 34.29 -30.25 -11.22
C GLU A 294 32.79 -30.00 -11.04
N SER A 295 32.00 -31.05 -10.80
CA SER A 295 30.55 -30.90 -10.54
C SER A 295 30.26 -30.13 -9.25
N LEU A 296 31.11 -30.24 -8.21
CA LEU A 296 30.98 -29.44 -6.99
C LEU A 296 31.35 -27.97 -7.25
N ALA A 297 32.31 -27.70 -8.12
CA ALA A 297 32.66 -26.33 -8.53
C ALA A 297 31.56 -25.69 -9.37
N THR A 298 30.90 -26.42 -10.28
CA THR A 298 29.74 -25.90 -11.02
C THR A 298 28.57 -25.64 -10.08
N LEU A 299 28.24 -26.56 -9.17
CA LEU A 299 27.18 -26.35 -8.17
C LEU A 299 27.46 -25.14 -7.28
N LYS A 300 28.72 -24.92 -6.88
CA LYS A 300 29.10 -23.72 -6.10
C LYS A 300 28.88 -22.42 -6.89
N ARG A 301 29.18 -22.41 -8.19
CA ARG A 301 28.90 -21.24 -9.05
C ARG A 301 27.41 -21.00 -9.18
N GLU A 302 26.62 -22.04 -9.46
CA GLU A 302 25.16 -21.95 -9.53
C GLU A 302 24.56 -21.45 -8.22
N LYS A 303 25.03 -21.98 -7.08
CA LYS A 303 24.65 -21.48 -5.76
C LYS A 303 24.97 -19.99 -5.60
N SER A 304 26.16 -19.54 -5.99
CA SER A 304 26.52 -18.12 -5.87
C SER A 304 25.66 -17.21 -6.75
N LEU A 305 25.29 -17.68 -7.95
CA LEU A 305 24.37 -16.96 -8.85
C LEU A 305 22.96 -16.88 -8.26
N LEU A 306 22.48 -17.97 -7.66
CA LEU A 306 21.19 -18.00 -6.96
C LEU A 306 21.18 -17.12 -5.70
N GLU A 307 22.28 -17.07 -4.94
CA GLU A 307 22.41 -16.16 -3.79
C GLU A 307 22.41 -14.69 -4.25
N MET A 308 23.05 -14.37 -5.38
CA MET A 308 22.99 -13.04 -5.99
C MET A 308 21.58 -12.69 -6.47
N SER A 309 20.86 -13.62 -7.12
CA SER A 309 19.49 -13.36 -7.58
C SER A 309 18.51 -13.21 -6.41
N LEU A 310 18.65 -14.01 -5.35
CA LEU A 310 17.89 -13.86 -4.11
C LEU A 310 18.15 -12.51 -3.44
N SER A 311 19.42 -12.08 -3.36
CA SER A 311 19.78 -10.78 -2.78
C SER A 311 19.17 -9.62 -3.57
N ARG A 312 19.15 -9.74 -4.90
CA ARG A 312 18.51 -8.75 -5.78
C ARG A 312 16.99 -8.73 -5.57
N LEU A 313 16.34 -9.89 -5.51
CA LEU A 313 14.90 -9.99 -5.29
C LEU A 313 14.51 -9.41 -3.92
N GLN A 314 15.33 -9.65 -2.89
CA GLN A 314 15.14 -9.11 -1.56
C GLN A 314 15.26 -7.57 -1.55
N ALA A 315 16.23 -7.01 -2.28
CA ALA A 315 16.34 -5.56 -2.43
C ALA A 315 15.15 -4.95 -3.20
N GLU A 316 14.66 -5.62 -4.24
CA GLU A 316 13.46 -5.19 -4.97
C GLU A 316 12.19 -5.27 -4.08
N PHE A 317 12.10 -6.27 -3.21
CA PHE A 317 11.03 -6.38 -2.22
C PHE A 317 11.09 -5.27 -1.16
N GLU A 318 12.27 -4.95 -0.62
CA GLU A 318 12.47 -3.85 0.33
C GLU A 318 12.12 -2.49 -0.29
N ASP A 319 12.50 -2.25 -1.54
CA ASP A 319 12.12 -1.02 -2.28
C ASP A 319 10.61 -0.93 -2.49
N ASN A 320 9.95 -2.05 -2.84
CA ASN A 320 8.50 -2.07 -2.97
C ASN A 320 7.78 -1.86 -1.63
N GLN A 321 8.27 -2.44 -0.54
CA GLN A 321 7.73 -2.20 0.80
C GLN A 321 7.89 -0.73 1.22
N ALA A 322 9.02 -0.10 0.90
CA ALA A 322 9.24 1.32 1.15
C ALA A 322 8.25 2.20 0.34
N LYS A 323 7.97 1.84 -0.91
CA LYS A 323 6.95 2.52 -1.73
C LYS A 323 5.55 2.33 -1.16
N GLU A 324 5.21 1.14 -0.70
CA GLU A 324 3.91 0.84 -0.07
C GLU A 324 3.69 1.68 1.19
N LEU A 325 4.69 1.77 2.07
CA LEU A 325 4.68 2.66 3.24
C LEU A 325 4.52 4.13 2.81
N GLY A 326 5.18 4.55 1.72
CA GLY A 326 4.99 5.87 1.13
C GLY A 326 3.56 6.12 0.66
N TYR A 327 2.94 5.15 -0.01
CA TYR A 327 1.55 5.22 -0.45
C TYR A 327 0.57 5.23 0.74
N GLN A 328 0.80 4.41 1.77
CA GLN A 328 0.03 4.44 3.02
C GLN A 328 0.12 5.81 3.70
N GLY A 329 1.32 6.41 3.75
CA GLY A 329 1.52 7.77 4.25
C GLY A 329 0.68 8.79 3.48
N ASN A 330 0.69 8.73 2.15
CA ASN A 330 -0.13 9.59 1.29
C ASN A 330 -1.64 9.38 1.49
N ILE A 331 -2.09 8.13 1.62
CA ILE A 331 -3.49 7.80 1.92
C ILE A 331 -3.88 8.39 3.27
N SER A 332 -3.07 8.24 4.31
CA SER A 332 -3.36 8.80 5.64
C SER A 332 -3.48 10.33 5.62
N ALA A 333 -2.62 11.01 4.85
CA ALA A 333 -2.67 12.46 4.67
C ALA A 333 -3.94 12.89 3.89
N LEU A 334 -4.32 12.16 2.84
CA LEU A 334 -5.55 12.40 2.10
C LEU A 334 -6.79 12.16 2.96
N THR A 335 -6.81 11.09 3.76
CA THR A 335 -7.89 10.79 4.71
C THR A 335 -8.02 11.89 5.76
N HIS A 336 -6.90 12.39 6.31
CA HIS A 336 -6.93 13.52 7.24
C HIS A 336 -7.49 14.79 6.58
N ASN A 337 -7.07 15.08 5.34
CA ASN A 337 -7.59 16.22 4.59
C ASN A 337 -9.11 16.09 4.32
N ASN A 338 -9.58 14.92 3.91
CA ASN A 338 -11.01 14.65 3.73
C ASN A 338 -11.79 14.83 5.03
N LEU A 339 -11.29 14.33 6.15
CA LEU A 339 -11.91 14.54 7.45
C LEU A 339 -12.00 16.03 7.82
N GLN A 340 -10.95 16.81 7.55
CA GLN A 340 -11.01 18.26 7.75
C GLN A 340 -12.03 18.95 6.84
N PHE A 341 -12.17 18.49 5.59
CA PHE A 341 -13.19 19.01 4.69
C PHE A 341 -14.60 18.65 5.16
N GLU A 342 -14.83 17.44 5.67
CA GLU A 342 -16.11 17.02 6.24
C GLU A 342 -16.47 17.86 7.47
N GLN A 343 -15.52 18.09 8.38
CA GLN A 343 -15.74 18.97 9.53
C GLN A 343 -16.09 20.40 9.11
N LYS A 344 -15.40 20.95 8.10
CA LYS A 344 -15.71 22.28 7.55
C LYS A 344 -17.10 22.31 6.91
N LEU A 345 -17.49 21.27 6.18
CA LEU A 345 -18.81 21.14 5.58
C LEU A 345 -19.90 21.09 6.65
N GLU A 346 -19.67 20.35 7.74
CA GLU A 346 -20.62 20.24 8.85
C GLU A 346 -20.77 21.57 9.61
N LEU A 347 -19.67 22.30 9.83
CA LEU A 347 -19.72 23.66 10.37
C LEU A 347 -20.51 24.60 9.47
N GLN A 348 -20.32 24.52 8.14
CA GLN A 348 -21.09 25.32 7.19
C GLN A 348 -22.57 24.96 7.19
N LYS A 349 -22.93 23.68 7.34
CA LYS A 349 -24.33 23.25 7.48
C LYS A 349 -24.96 23.82 8.74
N LYS A 350 -24.29 23.73 9.90
CA LYS A 350 -24.78 24.33 11.15
C LYS A 350 -24.99 25.84 11.02
N ALA A 351 -24.03 26.54 10.41
CA ALA A 351 -24.17 27.98 10.15
C ALA A 351 -25.35 28.28 9.21
N PHE A 352 -25.61 27.42 8.21
CA PHE A 352 -26.76 27.57 7.33
C PHE A 352 -28.09 27.34 8.05
N ASP A 353 -28.16 26.32 8.92
CA ASP A 353 -29.35 26.03 9.73
C ASP A 353 -29.65 27.18 10.72
N GLU A 354 -28.62 27.75 11.34
CA GLU A 354 -28.74 28.95 12.19
C GLU A 354 -29.28 30.15 11.39
N LEU A 355 -28.78 30.36 10.17
CA LEU A 355 -29.24 31.42 9.28
C LEU A 355 -30.70 31.21 8.86
N HIS A 356 -31.09 29.95 8.60
CA HIS A 356 -32.46 29.58 8.27
C HIS A 356 -33.41 29.80 9.46
N ALA A 357 -33.00 29.43 10.67
CA ALA A 357 -33.76 29.70 11.89
C ALA A 357 -33.93 31.21 12.15
N LEU A 358 -32.85 31.98 11.96
CA LEU A 358 -32.89 33.43 12.09
C LEU A 358 -33.83 34.07 11.05
N LYS A 359 -33.80 33.59 9.80
CA LYS A 359 -34.72 34.02 8.75
C LYS A 359 -36.18 33.73 9.13
N ALA A 360 -36.47 32.55 9.65
CA ALA A 360 -37.82 32.19 10.10
C ALA A 360 -38.31 33.09 11.25
N ASN A 361 -37.43 33.45 12.19
CA ASN A 361 -37.76 34.40 13.24
C ASN A 361 -38.09 35.79 12.67
N TYR A 362 -37.28 36.29 11.73
CA TYR A 362 -37.57 37.57 11.06
C TYR A 362 -38.88 37.54 10.25
N GLU A 363 -39.22 36.42 9.61
CA GLU A 363 -40.52 36.26 8.92
C GLU A 363 -41.69 36.26 9.91
N ALA A 364 -41.55 35.61 11.08
CA ALA A 364 -42.55 35.64 12.13
C ALA A 364 -42.73 37.05 12.73
N ASP A 365 -41.63 37.74 13.00
CA ASP A 365 -41.65 39.14 13.45
C ASP A 365 -42.30 40.06 12.42
N PHE A 366 -42.03 39.83 11.13
CA PHE A 366 -42.64 40.58 10.03
C PHE A 366 -44.15 40.36 9.96
N GLU A 367 -44.64 39.13 10.05
CA GLU A 367 -46.08 38.85 10.06
C GLU A 367 -46.76 39.41 11.32
N ASN A 368 -46.10 39.39 12.49
CA ASN A 368 -46.61 40.04 13.70
C ASN A 368 -46.71 41.57 13.50
N LEU A 369 -45.67 42.22 12.98
CA LEU A 369 -45.68 43.65 12.65
C LEU A 369 -46.79 44.00 11.65
N LYS A 370 -47.00 43.15 10.65
CA LYS A 370 -48.07 43.31 9.66
C LYS A 370 -49.46 43.16 10.29
N SER A 371 -49.66 42.21 11.20
CA SER A 371 -50.90 42.09 11.98
C SER A 371 -51.15 43.34 12.82
N GLN A 372 -50.13 43.81 13.55
CA GLN A 372 -50.23 45.04 14.35
C GLN A 372 -50.53 46.27 13.49
N LEU A 373 -49.98 46.34 12.28
CA LEU A 373 -50.30 47.41 11.34
C LEU A 373 -51.77 47.31 10.88
N GLY A 374 -52.25 46.12 10.56
CA GLY A 374 -53.66 45.86 10.24
C GLY A 374 -54.61 46.28 11.37
N ASP A 375 -54.30 45.93 12.62
CA ASP A 375 -55.08 46.34 13.79
C ASP A 375 -55.10 47.87 13.95
N LYS A 376 -53.95 48.52 13.72
CA LYS A 376 -53.85 49.99 13.74
C LYS A 376 -54.63 50.65 12.61
N GLU A 377 -54.64 50.07 11.41
CA GLU A 377 -55.46 50.54 10.29
C GLU A 377 -56.95 50.41 10.59
N VAL A 378 -57.38 49.28 11.18
CA VAL A 378 -58.77 49.10 11.62
C VAL A 378 -59.14 50.13 12.68
N ALA A 379 -58.28 50.33 13.69
CA ALA A 379 -58.50 51.35 14.72
C ALA A 379 -58.55 52.78 14.13
N PHE A 380 -57.68 53.08 13.16
CA PHE A 380 -57.68 54.35 12.45
C PHE A 380 -58.98 54.57 11.66
N ASN A 381 -59.45 53.55 10.93
CA ASN A 381 -60.72 53.61 10.19
C ASN A 381 -61.92 53.79 11.14
N GLN A 382 -61.90 53.15 12.32
CA GLN A 382 -62.93 53.36 13.34
C GLN A 382 -62.90 54.78 13.91
N LEU A 383 -61.71 55.32 14.19
CA LEU A 383 -61.55 56.72 14.63
C LEU A 383 -62.02 57.70 13.55
N GLN A 384 -61.70 57.45 12.29
CA GLN A 384 -62.16 58.25 11.16
C GLN A 384 -63.69 58.23 11.04
N LYS A 385 -64.31 57.06 11.24
CA LYS A 385 -65.78 56.93 11.28
C LYS A 385 -66.40 57.69 12.45
N ARG A 386 -65.79 57.63 13.65
CA ARG A 386 -66.23 58.41 14.82
C ARG A 386 -66.08 59.91 14.58
N LEU A 387 -65.00 60.35 13.93
CA LEU A 387 -64.81 61.74 13.53
C LEU A 387 -65.92 62.20 12.58
N PHE A 388 -66.24 61.39 11.57
CA PHE A 388 -67.35 61.69 10.66
C PHE A 388 -68.70 61.79 11.38
N GLN A 389 -68.98 60.87 12.30
CA GLN A 389 -70.20 60.91 13.12
C GLN A 389 -70.24 62.15 14.01
N ALA A 390 -69.12 62.51 14.64
CA ALA A 390 -69.02 63.72 15.45
C ALA A 390 -69.20 65.00 14.61
N ASP A 391 -68.64 65.05 13.39
CA ASP A 391 -68.88 66.17 12.45
C ASP A 391 -70.35 66.26 12.04
N GLU A 392 -71.02 65.12 11.84
CA GLU A 392 -72.45 65.06 11.55
C GLU A 392 -73.29 65.55 12.74
N GLU A 393 -72.97 65.13 13.97
CA GLU A 393 -73.57 65.63 15.21
C GLU A 393 -73.34 67.13 15.41
N ILE A 394 -72.13 67.63 15.14
CA ILE A 394 -71.82 69.07 15.19
C ILE A 394 -72.69 69.83 14.18
N ASN A 395 -72.90 69.28 12.98
CA ASN A 395 -73.76 69.92 11.97
C ASN A 395 -75.23 69.89 12.37
N GLN A 396 -75.70 68.80 13.00
CA GLN A 396 -77.05 68.74 13.59
C GLN A 396 -77.23 69.77 14.70
N LEU A 397 -76.27 69.87 15.64
CA LEU A 397 -76.29 70.87 16.70
C LEU A 397 -76.18 72.30 16.16
N LYS A 398 -75.46 72.53 15.05
CA LYS A 398 -75.47 73.83 14.37
C LYS A 398 -76.84 74.14 13.78
N ALA A 399 -77.51 73.18 13.14
CA ALA A 399 -78.87 73.35 12.65
C ALA A 399 -79.87 73.61 13.79
N GLU A 400 -79.71 72.93 14.92
CA GLU A 400 -80.53 73.12 16.12
C GLU A 400 -80.27 74.48 16.78
N ASN A 401 -79.04 74.99 16.74
CA ASN A 401 -78.75 76.36 17.15
C ASN A 401 -79.36 77.41 16.21
N VAL A 402 -79.45 77.13 14.91
CA VAL A 402 -80.14 78.00 13.94
C VAL A 402 -81.65 78.02 14.23
N SER A 403 -82.27 76.87 14.52
CA SER A 403 -83.70 76.83 14.88
C SER A 403 -83.98 77.46 16.26
N LEU A 404 -83.07 77.33 17.23
CA LEU A 404 -83.14 78.08 18.50
C LEU A 404 -82.98 79.59 18.30
N ALA A 405 -82.14 80.03 17.36
CA ALA A 405 -82.02 81.44 17.00
C ALA A 405 -83.31 81.98 16.36
N GLU A 406 -83.99 81.17 15.54
CA GLU A 406 -85.32 81.51 14.99
C GLU A 406 -86.39 81.56 16.08
N LEU A 407 -86.35 80.65 17.07
CA LEU A 407 -87.24 80.67 18.23
C LEU A 407 -87.01 81.93 19.09
N LYS A 408 -85.75 82.33 19.30
CA LYS A 408 -85.39 83.57 19.99
C LYS A 408 -85.91 84.80 19.25
N ASN A 409 -85.80 84.83 17.92
CA ASN A 409 -86.39 85.91 17.11
C ASN A 409 -87.92 85.96 17.24
N SER A 410 -88.59 84.81 17.36
CA SER A 410 -90.04 84.79 17.63
C SER A 410 -90.42 85.28 19.02
N GLN A 411 -89.58 85.03 20.04
CA GLN A 411 -89.75 85.58 21.39
C GLN A 411 -89.49 87.09 21.44
N ASP A 412 -88.51 87.61 20.69
CA ASP A 412 -88.24 89.05 20.58
C ASP A 412 -89.40 89.80 19.86
N ILE A 413 -90.08 89.17 18.88
CA ILE A 413 -91.32 89.70 18.28
C ILE A 413 -92.49 89.70 19.30
N GLY A 414 -92.56 88.70 20.17
CA GLY A 414 -93.50 88.66 21.31
C GLY A 414 -93.22 89.75 22.36
N PHE A 415 -91.95 90.09 22.57
CA PHE A 415 -91.53 91.14 23.51
C PHE A 415 -91.82 92.55 22.96
N GLU A 416 -91.62 92.79 21.65
CA GLU A 416 -91.98 94.07 21.00
C GLU A 416 -93.50 94.30 20.91
N THR A 417 -94.32 93.25 20.80
CA THR A 417 -95.78 93.38 20.87
C THR A 417 -96.29 93.70 22.28
N LEU A 418 -95.67 93.12 23.32
CA LEU A 418 -95.96 93.47 24.72
C LEU A 418 -95.48 94.90 25.09
N LYS A 419 -94.37 95.35 24.51
CA LYS A 419 -93.87 96.73 24.64
C LYS A 419 -94.80 97.75 23.99
N LYS A 420 -95.43 97.41 22.86
CA LYS A 420 -96.45 98.24 22.19
C LYS A 420 -97.74 98.36 23.00
N GLN A 421 -98.18 97.27 23.66
CA GLN A 421 -99.31 97.30 24.61
C GLN A 421 -99.01 98.05 25.92
N ALA A 422 -97.74 98.11 26.36
CA ALA A 422 -97.33 98.91 27.50
C ALA A 422 -97.33 100.43 27.20
N ILE A 423 -96.98 100.82 25.97
CA ILE A 423 -97.01 102.22 25.52
C ILE A 423 -98.46 102.73 25.38
N GLU A 424 -99.40 101.90 24.91
CA GLU A 424 -100.83 102.25 24.84
C GLU A 424 -101.50 102.35 26.23
N LYS A 425 -101.00 101.64 27.26
CA LYS A 425 -101.45 101.83 28.65
C LYS A 425 -100.82 103.07 29.32
N SER A 426 -99.64 103.51 28.87
CA SER A 426 -99.00 104.73 29.40
C SER A 426 -99.69 106.02 28.96
N THR A 427 -100.29 106.05 27.76
CA THR A 427 -101.04 107.21 27.25
C THR A 427 -102.46 107.34 27.84
N PHE A 428 -102.99 106.28 28.44
CA PHE A 428 -104.24 106.33 29.22
C PHE A 428 -104.03 106.88 30.65
N ILE A 429 -102.83 106.73 31.21
CA ILE A 429 -102.45 107.28 32.54
C ILE A 429 -102.24 108.80 32.47
N GLU A 430 -101.73 109.31 31.33
CA GLU A 430 -101.53 110.75 31.08
C GLU A 430 -102.87 111.51 30.85
N GLN A 431 -103.91 110.81 30.39
CA GLN A 431 -105.29 111.36 30.30
C GLN A 431 -106.05 111.33 31.64
N LEU A 432 -105.63 110.51 32.60
CA LEU A 432 -106.15 110.51 33.98
C LEU A 432 -105.42 111.53 34.88
N GLN A 433 -104.15 111.84 34.59
CA GLN A 433 -103.39 112.88 35.30
C GLN A 433 -103.91 114.30 35.04
N ASN A 434 -104.33 114.62 33.80
CA ASN A 434 -104.94 115.91 33.46
C ASN A 434 -106.38 116.12 34.01
N LYS A 435 -107.00 115.08 34.60
CA LYS A 435 -108.32 115.17 35.26
C LYS A 435 -108.21 115.21 36.80
N ILE A 436 -107.01 114.93 37.34
CA ILE A 436 -106.68 114.97 38.77
C ILE A 436 -106.07 116.34 39.17
N GLU A 437 -105.54 117.09 38.20
CA GLU A 437 -105.02 118.46 38.40
C GLU A 437 -106.12 119.54 38.49
N GLU A 438 -107.35 119.22 38.06
CA GLU A 438 -108.50 120.16 38.09
C GLU A 438 -109.41 120.00 39.34
N ILE A 439 -109.29 118.89 40.09
CA ILE A 439 -110.08 118.65 41.33
C ILE A 439 -109.27 118.94 42.61
N SER A 440 -107.97 119.19 42.46
CA SER A 440 -107.05 119.65 43.53
C SER A 440 -107.17 121.17 43.81
N GLN A 441 -108.39 121.72 43.75
CA GLN A 441 -108.74 123.05 44.28
C GLN A 441 -109.81 123.00 45.40
N GLN A 442 -110.18 121.82 45.90
CA GLN A 442 -111.04 121.71 47.08
C GLN A 442 -110.45 120.78 48.15
N VAL A 443 -109.17 120.98 48.42
CA VAL A 443 -108.61 120.83 49.76
C VAL A 443 -109.13 121.99 50.62
N THR A 444 -110.29 121.78 51.22
CA THR A 444 -110.53 122.14 52.63
C THR A 444 -111.37 121.05 53.24
N HIS A 445 -110.92 120.60 54.41
CA HIS A 445 -111.67 119.83 55.41
C HIS A 445 -111.32 118.34 55.52
N LEU A 446 -110.38 118.12 56.44
CA LEU A 446 -110.28 117.06 57.44
C LEU A 446 -109.95 115.63 56.96
N GLU A 447 -108.85 115.08 57.48
CA GLU A 447 -108.84 114.11 58.59
C GLU A 447 -109.60 112.85 58.18
N GLY A 448 -108.94 111.72 58.04
CA GLY A 448 -108.15 111.10 59.08
C GLY A 448 -108.62 109.66 59.18
N GLU A 449 -107.77 108.83 59.75
CA GLU A 449 -108.01 107.42 60.10
C GLU A 449 -107.89 106.41 58.95
N ASN A 450 -106.91 105.52 58.96
CA ASN A 450 -106.50 104.48 59.92
C ASN A 450 -106.92 103.09 59.44
N GLN A 451 -105.99 102.16 59.65
CA GLN A 451 -106.19 100.77 60.04
C GLN A 451 -106.55 99.70 58.99
N ALA A 452 -105.52 98.89 58.76
CA ALA A 452 -105.45 97.48 59.17
C ALA A 452 -106.28 96.41 58.44
N LEU A 453 -105.51 95.38 58.05
CA LEU A 453 -105.70 93.95 58.32
C LEU A 453 -106.43 93.04 57.31
N ALA A 454 -105.72 91.93 57.07
CA ALA A 454 -106.18 90.57 56.83
C ALA A 454 -106.69 90.24 55.42
N GLU A 455 -106.36 89.11 54.78
CA GLU A 455 -105.61 87.86 55.07
C GLU A 455 -105.54 87.14 53.70
N LEU A 456 -104.61 86.23 53.38
CA LEU A 456 -104.71 84.78 53.65
C LEU A 456 -103.67 84.06 52.75
N ASN A 457 -102.82 83.09 53.11
CA ASN A 457 -102.32 82.55 54.38
C ASN A 457 -100.99 81.83 54.10
N VAL A 458 -100.12 81.87 55.10
CA VAL A 458 -99.02 80.92 55.33
C VAL A 458 -99.57 79.80 56.22
N LEU A 459 -99.26 78.53 55.91
CA LEU A 459 -98.82 77.54 56.92
C LEU A 459 -98.39 76.23 56.24
N LYS A 460 -97.11 75.85 56.35
CA LYS A 460 -96.66 74.68 57.14
C LYS A 460 -95.13 74.54 57.10
N SER A 461 -94.48 75.44 57.83
CA SER A 461 -93.28 75.10 58.61
C SER A 461 -93.66 74.02 59.64
N GLU A 462 -92.69 73.18 60.04
CA GLU A 462 -92.72 72.31 61.25
C GLU A 462 -93.11 70.81 61.13
N GLN A 463 -92.74 70.06 60.08
CA GLN A 463 -92.85 68.58 60.19
C GLN A 463 -91.86 67.68 59.43
N GLU A 464 -90.64 68.11 59.09
CA GLU A 464 -89.61 67.20 58.49
C GLU A 464 -88.22 67.23 59.15
N MET A 465 -88.10 67.80 60.36
CA MET A 465 -86.88 67.76 61.18
C MET A 465 -86.55 66.38 61.80
N HIS A 466 -87.27 65.31 61.41
CA HIS A 466 -86.98 63.94 61.86
C HIS A 466 -86.54 62.95 60.76
N VAL A 467 -86.36 63.39 59.50
CA VAL A 467 -85.92 62.50 58.39
C VAL A 467 -84.46 62.72 57.97
N GLU A 468 -83.85 63.88 58.23
CA GLU A 468 -82.46 64.16 57.83
C GLU A 468 -81.42 63.35 58.63
N ALA A 469 -81.77 62.87 59.84
CA ALA A 469 -80.87 62.11 60.71
C ALA A 469 -80.74 60.61 60.34
N LEU A 470 -81.61 60.07 59.47
CA LEU A 470 -81.51 58.68 58.97
C LEU A 470 -80.84 58.58 57.58
N LYS A 471 -80.70 59.68 56.83
CA LYS A 471 -80.02 59.69 55.51
C LYS A 471 -78.49 59.65 55.61
N LYS A 472 -77.90 60.18 56.69
CA LYS A 472 -76.44 60.24 56.84
C LYS A 472 -75.80 58.88 57.16
N LEU A 473 -76.57 57.92 57.70
CA LEU A 473 -76.10 56.56 58.05
C LEU A 473 -76.36 55.52 56.94
N ALA A 474 -77.18 55.86 55.94
CA ALA A 474 -77.44 55.03 54.75
C ALA A 474 -76.38 55.22 53.65
N LEU A 475 -75.84 56.44 53.49
CA LEU A 475 -74.83 56.78 52.49
C LEU A 475 -73.44 56.19 52.78
N GLU A 476 -73.06 55.99 54.04
CA GLU A 476 -71.80 55.31 54.40
C GLU A 476 -71.88 53.78 54.28
N LYS A 477 -73.08 53.18 54.39
CA LYS A 477 -73.27 51.74 54.20
C LYS A 477 -73.37 51.32 52.72
N THR A 478 -73.90 52.17 51.83
CA THR A 478 -73.92 51.89 50.38
C THR A 478 -72.55 52.02 49.74
N ALA A 479 -71.72 52.97 50.19
CA ALA A 479 -70.36 53.14 49.66
C ALA A 479 -69.41 51.97 50.04
N ILE A 480 -69.56 51.40 51.25
CA ILE A 480 -68.76 50.23 51.67
C ILE A 480 -69.23 48.93 50.97
N VAL A 481 -70.52 48.82 50.64
CA VAL A 481 -71.06 47.68 49.87
C VAL A 481 -70.65 47.75 48.39
N GLU A 482 -70.64 48.94 47.77
CA GLU A 482 -70.11 49.13 46.40
C GLU A 482 -68.60 48.89 46.31
N GLN A 483 -67.84 49.30 47.33
CA GLN A 483 -66.39 49.06 47.39
C GLN A 483 -66.07 47.56 47.59
N LEU A 484 -66.87 46.85 48.39
CA LEU A 484 -66.74 45.40 48.56
C LEU A 484 -67.24 44.61 47.33
N GLN A 485 -68.26 45.08 46.60
CA GLN A 485 -68.68 44.51 45.30
C GLN A 485 -67.67 44.78 44.18
N GLY A 486 -66.98 45.92 44.19
CA GLY A 486 -65.88 46.22 43.27
C GLY A 486 -64.64 45.35 43.53
N GLN A 487 -64.33 45.05 44.80
CA GLN A 487 -63.26 44.10 45.14
C GLN A 487 -63.65 42.66 44.83
N LEU A 488 -64.92 42.26 45.04
CA LEU A 488 -65.42 40.93 44.70
C LEU A 488 -65.36 40.67 43.18
N THR A 489 -65.77 41.64 42.36
CA THR A 489 -65.71 41.53 40.88
C THR A 489 -64.27 41.54 40.35
N GLN A 490 -63.34 42.26 40.98
CA GLN A 490 -61.91 42.16 40.66
C GLN A 490 -61.30 40.82 41.09
N THR A 491 -61.69 40.26 42.24
CA THR A 491 -61.24 38.92 42.64
C THR A 491 -61.85 37.82 41.77
N ASP A 492 -63.09 37.97 41.31
CA ASP A 492 -63.75 37.02 40.40
C ASP A 492 -63.15 37.08 38.99
N GLN A 493 -62.80 38.27 38.49
CA GLN A 493 -62.04 38.43 37.24
C GLN A 493 -60.63 37.84 37.35
N LYS A 494 -59.97 38.00 38.50
CA LYS A 494 -58.64 37.42 38.74
C LYS A 494 -58.69 35.89 38.92
N MET A 495 -59.77 35.37 39.52
CA MET A 495 -60.05 33.93 39.59
C MET A 495 -60.36 33.35 38.21
N ALA A 496 -61.10 34.06 37.36
CA ALA A 496 -61.39 33.64 35.98
C ALA A 496 -60.11 33.60 35.12
N LEU A 497 -59.25 34.62 35.21
CA LEU A 497 -57.95 34.63 34.53
C LEU A 497 -57.02 33.52 35.04
N LEU A 498 -56.97 33.28 36.36
CA LEU A 498 -56.20 32.17 36.94
C LEU A 498 -56.79 30.78 36.61
N GLN A 499 -58.10 30.68 36.37
CA GLN A 499 -58.75 29.45 35.89
C GLN A 499 -58.45 29.20 34.40
N GLU A 500 -58.44 30.24 33.58
CA GLU A 500 -58.05 30.15 32.17
C GLU A 500 -56.56 29.82 32.03
N GLU A 501 -55.70 30.43 32.84
CA GLU A 501 -54.27 30.12 32.92
C GLU A 501 -54.02 28.69 33.44
N ASN A 502 -54.81 28.21 34.42
CA ASN A 502 -54.77 26.79 34.82
C ASN A 502 -55.34 25.83 33.76
N GLN A 503 -56.30 26.26 32.92
CA GLN A 503 -56.78 25.45 31.81
C GLN A 503 -55.75 25.38 30.67
N ILE A 504 -55.07 26.48 30.38
CA ILE A 504 -53.95 26.53 29.42
C ILE A 504 -52.80 25.68 29.94
N LEU A 505 -52.39 25.83 31.20
CA LEU A 505 -51.36 25.00 31.83
C LEU A 505 -51.76 23.53 31.91
N MET A 506 -53.03 23.20 32.19
CA MET A 506 -53.50 21.81 32.13
C MET A 506 -53.53 21.27 30.70
N SER A 507 -53.82 22.10 29.68
CA SER A 507 -53.75 21.70 28.28
C SER A 507 -52.31 21.50 27.79
N GLU A 508 -51.37 22.30 28.29
CA GLU A 508 -49.92 22.14 28.07
C GLU A 508 -49.37 20.94 28.83
N LEU A 509 -49.85 20.64 30.05
CA LEU A 509 -49.49 19.43 30.78
C LEU A 509 -50.04 18.17 30.10
N LYS A 510 -51.23 18.26 29.47
CA LYS A 510 -51.82 17.17 28.69
C LYS A 510 -51.13 16.97 27.33
N SER A 511 -50.59 18.03 26.72
CA SER A 511 -49.76 17.91 25.51
C SER A 511 -48.35 17.43 25.83
N LEU A 512 -47.79 17.76 27.01
CA LEU A 512 -46.51 17.23 27.51
C LEU A 512 -46.58 15.78 28.02
N GLN A 513 -47.75 15.31 28.46
CA GLN A 513 -48.00 13.88 28.73
C GLN A 513 -48.28 13.05 27.45
N GLY A 514 -48.32 13.70 26.29
CA GLY A 514 -48.43 13.08 24.97
C GLY A 514 -47.10 12.95 24.22
N ILE A 515 -45.95 13.02 24.91
CA ILE A 515 -44.66 12.70 24.29
C ILE A 515 -44.55 11.18 24.15
N ASP A 516 -44.54 10.74 22.88
CA ASP A 516 -44.43 9.37 22.40
C ASP A 516 -43.50 8.47 23.22
N PHE A 517 -44.08 7.61 24.06
CA PHE A 517 -43.38 6.48 24.68
C PHE A 517 -42.72 5.59 23.61
N GLY A 518 -43.28 5.55 22.39
CA GLY A 518 -42.69 4.86 21.24
C GLY A 518 -41.42 5.52 20.69
N ALA A 519 -41.30 6.86 20.73
CA ALA A 519 -40.10 7.56 20.29
C ALA A 519 -38.96 7.39 21.30
N LEU A 520 -39.26 7.43 22.61
CA LEU A 520 -38.27 7.09 23.63
C LEU A 520 -37.86 5.62 23.57
N GLN A 521 -38.79 4.69 23.36
CA GLN A 521 -38.48 3.26 23.25
C GLN A 521 -37.63 2.97 22.00
N LYS A 522 -37.89 3.66 20.88
CA LYS A 522 -37.09 3.55 19.67
C LYS A 522 -35.70 4.17 19.83
N GLN A 523 -35.58 5.31 20.53
CA GLN A 523 -34.30 5.94 20.82
C GLN A 523 -33.47 5.13 21.84
N VAL A 524 -34.12 4.44 22.79
CA VAL A 524 -33.46 3.51 23.72
C VAL A 524 -33.00 2.25 22.99
N LEU A 525 -33.80 1.73 22.04
CA LEU A 525 -33.42 0.59 21.21
C LEU A 525 -32.28 0.91 20.24
N GLU A 526 -32.30 2.09 19.60
CA GLU A 526 -31.19 2.56 18.76
C GLU A 526 -29.92 2.78 19.58
N LYS A 527 -30.04 3.34 20.79
CA LYS A 527 -28.89 3.45 21.70
C LYS A 527 -28.40 2.10 22.18
N SER A 528 -29.26 1.10 22.41
CA SER A 528 -28.83 -0.24 22.79
C SER A 528 -28.13 -0.97 21.63
N THR A 529 -28.60 -0.80 20.39
CA THR A 529 -27.91 -1.37 19.22
C THR A 529 -26.54 -0.72 18.98
N VAL A 530 -26.42 0.59 19.21
CA VAL A 530 -25.12 1.29 19.14
C VAL A 530 -24.18 0.82 20.26
N VAL A 531 -24.70 0.55 21.46
CA VAL A 531 -23.90 -0.02 22.56
C VAL A 531 -23.44 -1.44 22.24
N GLU A 532 -24.27 -2.28 21.63
CA GLU A 532 -23.88 -3.63 21.18
C GLU A 532 -22.83 -3.58 20.06
N GLU A 533 -22.96 -2.63 19.12
CA GLU A 533 -21.98 -2.42 18.05
C GLU A 533 -20.64 -1.87 18.58
N LEU A 534 -20.68 -0.98 19.58
CA LEU A 534 -19.48 -0.51 20.26
C LEU A 534 -18.83 -1.62 21.09
N GLN A 535 -19.60 -2.50 21.72
CA GLN A 535 -19.08 -3.68 22.42
C GLN A 535 -18.47 -4.71 21.47
N SER A 536 -19.04 -4.90 20.27
CA SER A 536 -18.45 -5.79 19.27
C SER A 536 -17.15 -5.21 18.70
N LYS A 537 -17.11 -3.90 18.42
CA LYS A 537 -15.87 -3.20 18.03
C LYS A 537 -14.81 -3.27 19.12
N LEU A 538 -15.19 -3.10 20.39
CA LEU A 538 -14.26 -3.22 21.52
C LEU A 538 -13.66 -4.64 21.60
N ARG A 539 -14.47 -5.69 21.39
CA ARG A 539 -13.98 -7.07 21.34
C ARG A 539 -13.03 -7.34 20.17
N MET A 540 -13.32 -6.76 19.00
CA MET A 540 -12.43 -6.86 17.84
C MET A 540 -11.10 -6.15 18.11
N THR A 541 -11.12 -4.96 18.70
CA THR A 541 -9.89 -4.25 19.08
C THR A 541 -9.11 -4.99 20.17
N ASP A 542 -9.79 -5.63 21.13
CA ASP A 542 -9.11 -6.44 22.15
C ASP A 542 -8.45 -7.69 21.53
N GLN A 543 -9.07 -8.29 20.51
CA GLN A 543 -8.49 -9.40 19.74
C GLN A 543 -7.28 -8.94 18.92
N GLU A 544 -7.35 -7.78 18.26
CA GLU A 544 -6.23 -7.18 17.54
C GLU A 544 -5.07 -6.85 18.49
N ILE A 545 -5.36 -6.28 19.67
CA ILE A 545 -4.34 -6.01 20.69
C ILE A 545 -3.69 -7.31 21.17
N ALA A 546 -4.46 -8.39 21.35
CA ALA A 546 -3.92 -9.70 21.71
C ALA A 546 -3.02 -10.30 20.61
N HIS A 547 -3.42 -10.16 19.34
CA HIS A 547 -2.62 -10.58 18.19
C HIS A 547 -1.30 -9.79 18.11
N LEU A 548 -1.38 -8.45 18.18
CA LEU A 548 -0.21 -7.57 18.18
C LEU A 548 0.72 -7.83 19.38
N LYS A 549 0.17 -8.27 20.52
CA LYS A 549 0.98 -8.67 21.67
C LYS A 549 1.70 -10.00 21.44
N SER A 550 1.08 -10.97 20.76
CA SER A 550 1.74 -12.22 20.39
C SER A 550 2.81 -12.00 19.32
N GLU A 551 2.56 -11.10 18.38
CA GLU A 551 3.51 -10.69 17.34
C GLU A 551 4.72 -9.92 17.91
N ASN A 552 4.50 -9.03 18.87
CA ASN A 552 5.62 -8.41 19.59
C ASN A 552 6.45 -9.42 20.39
N GLN A 553 5.83 -10.48 20.91
CA GLN A 553 6.53 -11.55 21.61
C GLN A 553 7.41 -12.36 20.63
N SER A 554 6.92 -12.68 19.43
CA SER A 554 7.72 -13.37 18.42
C SER A 554 8.87 -12.51 17.90
N LEU A 555 8.68 -11.20 17.77
CA LEU A 555 9.76 -10.25 17.42
C LEU A 555 10.83 -10.17 18.52
N LEU A 556 10.45 -10.23 19.80
CA LEU A 556 11.41 -10.30 20.91
C LEU A 556 12.24 -11.58 20.87
N ASP A 557 11.61 -12.72 20.56
CA ASP A 557 12.29 -14.01 20.45
C ASP A 557 13.26 -14.03 19.24
N LEU A 558 12.85 -13.46 18.10
CA LEU A 558 13.73 -13.24 16.94
C LEU A 558 14.91 -12.32 17.28
N GLY A 559 14.65 -11.24 18.03
CA GLY A 559 15.70 -10.34 18.52
C GLY A 559 16.71 -11.05 19.44
N ALA A 560 16.24 -11.95 20.30
CA ALA A 560 17.11 -12.77 21.14
C ALA A 560 17.95 -13.76 20.31
N GLN A 561 17.35 -14.36 19.27
CA GLN A 561 18.03 -15.28 18.37
C GLN A 561 19.11 -14.57 17.54
N SER A 562 18.84 -13.36 17.05
CA SER A 562 19.83 -12.53 16.33
C SER A 562 21.03 -12.19 17.23
N ARG A 563 20.81 -11.77 18.48
CA ARG A 563 21.90 -11.52 19.45
C ARG A 563 22.72 -12.77 19.75
N ALA A 564 22.09 -13.94 19.81
CA ALA A 564 22.80 -15.20 20.00
C ALA A 564 23.67 -15.56 18.78
N GLN A 565 23.18 -15.28 17.57
CA GLN A 565 23.95 -15.43 16.33
C GLN A 565 25.12 -14.44 16.27
N GLU A 566 24.94 -13.18 16.64
CA GLU A 566 26.02 -12.18 16.72
C GLU A 566 27.12 -12.62 17.71
N ALA A 567 26.74 -13.10 18.90
CA ALA A 567 27.69 -13.62 19.88
C ALA A 567 28.47 -14.84 19.34
N HIS A 568 27.81 -15.71 18.57
CA HIS A 568 28.49 -16.84 17.95
C HIS A 568 29.48 -16.38 16.85
N LEU A 569 29.08 -15.40 16.04
CA LEU A 569 29.90 -14.81 14.98
C LEU A 569 31.14 -14.11 15.55
N GLU A 570 30.99 -13.44 16.70
CA GLU A 570 32.09 -12.83 17.43
C GLU A 570 33.06 -13.88 18.00
N SER A 571 32.55 -15.02 18.47
CA SER A 571 33.40 -16.15 18.89
C SER A 571 34.19 -16.75 17.72
N LEU A 572 33.57 -16.87 16.54
CA LEU A 572 34.21 -17.38 15.33
C LEU A 572 35.28 -16.39 14.81
N LYS A 573 35.03 -15.09 14.88
CA LYS A 573 36.04 -14.05 14.56
C LYS A 573 37.26 -14.15 15.47
N LYS A 574 37.03 -14.37 16.77
CA LYS A 574 38.13 -14.56 17.74
C LYS A 574 38.93 -15.82 17.43
N GLN A 575 38.26 -16.93 17.12
CA GLN A 575 38.93 -18.17 16.72
C GLN A 575 39.70 -18.03 15.39
N ALA A 576 39.16 -17.29 14.42
CA ALA A 576 39.84 -16.99 13.16
C ALA A 576 41.11 -16.14 13.38
N ALA A 577 41.06 -15.15 14.28
CA ALA A 577 42.23 -14.35 14.64
C ALA A 577 43.31 -15.16 15.37
N GLU A 578 42.92 -16.09 16.25
CA GLU A 578 43.84 -17.03 16.90
C GLU A 578 44.52 -17.95 15.88
N ASN A 579 43.77 -18.47 14.90
CA ASN A 579 44.30 -19.28 13.81
C ASN A 579 45.25 -18.49 12.88
N GLU A 580 44.94 -17.22 12.58
CA GLU A 580 45.83 -16.37 11.77
C GLU A 580 47.16 -16.10 12.48
N ASN A 581 47.13 -15.88 13.80
CA ASN A 581 48.34 -15.72 14.59
C ASN A 581 49.16 -17.01 14.65
N ALA A 582 48.52 -18.18 14.78
CA ALA A 582 49.21 -19.46 14.72
C ALA A 582 49.88 -19.68 13.34
N LEU A 583 49.21 -19.31 12.24
CA LEU A 583 49.79 -19.37 10.89
C LEU A 583 50.98 -18.42 10.71
N LYS A 584 50.95 -17.23 11.32
CA LYS A 584 52.11 -16.31 11.30
C LYS A 584 53.31 -16.91 12.04
N GLN A 585 53.09 -17.52 13.21
CA GLN A 585 54.16 -18.19 13.95
C GLN A 585 54.76 -19.37 13.17
N ILE A 586 53.91 -20.20 12.52
CA ILE A 586 54.39 -21.31 11.68
C ILE A 586 55.21 -20.78 10.50
N ARG A 587 54.79 -19.69 9.86
CA ARG A 587 55.54 -19.06 8.77
C ARG A 587 56.90 -18.54 9.23
N GLU A 588 56.96 -17.88 10.39
CA GLU A 588 58.24 -17.42 10.97
C GLU A 588 59.19 -18.59 11.27
N GLN A 589 58.68 -19.71 11.79
CA GLN A 589 59.47 -20.93 12.00
C GLN A 589 59.97 -21.53 10.68
N LEU A 590 59.17 -21.48 9.62
CA LEU A 590 59.54 -22.00 8.30
C LEU A 590 60.65 -21.15 7.67
N VAL A 591 60.58 -19.83 7.77
CA VAL A 591 61.65 -18.91 7.32
C VAL A 591 62.94 -19.14 8.10
N LEU A 592 62.86 -19.37 9.41
CA LEU A 592 64.04 -19.72 10.21
C LEU A 592 64.64 -21.07 9.77
N ALA A 593 63.79 -22.07 9.53
CA ALA A 593 64.21 -23.38 9.05
C ALA A 593 64.91 -23.30 7.68
N GLU A 594 64.34 -22.54 6.73
CA GLU A 594 64.94 -22.26 5.42
C GLU A 594 66.31 -21.59 5.55
N LYS A 595 66.44 -20.61 6.46
CA LYS A 595 67.73 -19.94 6.71
C LYS A 595 68.78 -20.92 7.26
N THR A 596 68.40 -21.84 8.14
CA THR A 596 69.31 -22.92 8.59
C THR A 596 69.67 -23.89 7.47
N ILE A 597 68.74 -24.23 6.57
CA ILE A 597 69.05 -25.09 5.41
C ILE A 597 70.08 -24.41 4.50
N VAL A 598 69.96 -23.10 4.27
CA VAL A 598 70.94 -22.32 3.49
C VAL A 598 72.32 -22.34 4.14
N LEU A 599 72.40 -22.12 5.46
CA LEU A 599 73.68 -22.21 6.18
C LEU A 599 74.30 -23.61 6.11
N LEU A 600 73.50 -24.66 6.31
CA LEU A 600 73.97 -26.06 6.21
C LEU A 600 74.41 -26.44 4.80
N THR A 601 73.79 -25.85 3.77
CA THR A 601 74.18 -26.07 2.37
C THR A 601 75.47 -25.33 2.01
N GLU A 602 75.70 -24.14 2.58
CA GLU A 602 77.00 -23.46 2.49
C GLU A 602 78.11 -24.21 3.24
N GLU A 603 77.85 -24.67 4.47
CA GLU A 603 78.79 -25.51 5.22
C GLU A 603 79.13 -26.79 4.45
N LYS A 604 78.13 -27.48 3.89
CA LYS A 604 78.34 -28.65 3.03
C LYS A 604 79.23 -28.31 1.83
N LYS A 605 79.02 -27.15 1.19
CA LYS A 605 79.84 -26.70 0.05
C LYS A 605 81.30 -26.49 0.47
N THR A 606 81.54 -25.83 1.60
CA THR A 606 82.91 -25.62 2.12
C THR A 606 83.59 -26.93 2.50
N LEU A 607 82.86 -27.88 3.09
CA LEU A 607 83.38 -29.22 3.42
C LEU A 607 83.70 -30.03 2.16
N THR A 608 82.87 -29.96 1.12
CA THR A 608 83.16 -30.61 -0.17
C THR A 608 84.38 -30.00 -0.88
N GLU A 609 84.60 -28.70 -0.72
CA GLU A 609 85.75 -27.99 -1.29
C GLU A 609 87.06 -28.35 -0.53
N GLN A 610 86.98 -28.51 0.79
CA GLN A 610 88.08 -29.04 1.62
C GLN A 610 88.42 -30.49 1.30
N LEU A 611 87.43 -31.34 1.04
CA LEU A 611 87.62 -32.75 0.66
C LEU A 611 88.24 -32.88 -0.74
N GLY A 612 87.85 -32.00 -1.67
CA GLY A 612 88.49 -31.90 -3.00
C GLY A 612 89.96 -31.49 -2.92
N GLN A 613 90.31 -30.55 -2.03
CA GLN A 613 91.70 -30.13 -1.81
C GLN A 613 92.53 -31.21 -1.10
N ALA A 614 91.93 -32.04 -0.25
CA ALA A 614 92.58 -33.19 0.38
C ALA A 614 92.83 -34.34 -0.63
N ALA A 615 91.92 -34.57 -1.57
CA ALA A 615 92.08 -35.56 -2.63
C ALA A 615 93.22 -35.20 -3.60
N VAL A 616 93.38 -33.91 -3.94
CA VAL A 616 94.46 -33.44 -4.83
C VAL A 616 95.85 -33.54 -4.16
N ARG A 617 95.93 -33.54 -2.82
CA ARG A 617 97.19 -33.76 -2.09
C ARG A 617 97.60 -35.23 -1.99
N ALA A 618 96.69 -36.17 -2.24
CA ALA A 618 96.99 -37.61 -2.15
C ALA A 618 97.56 -38.20 -3.46
N ASP A 619 97.46 -37.49 -4.59
CA ASP A 619 97.84 -37.99 -5.92
C ASP A 619 99.31 -37.76 -6.32
N GLN A 620 100.17 -37.25 -5.43
CA GLN A 620 101.57 -36.93 -5.76
C GLN A 620 102.68 -37.70 -5.03
N GLU A 621 102.37 -38.74 -4.25
CA GLU A 621 103.42 -39.64 -3.73
C GLU A 621 103.15 -41.11 -4.04
N SER A 622 104.22 -41.75 -4.49
CA SER A 622 104.29 -42.97 -5.27
C SER A 622 104.35 -44.28 -4.47
N LEU A 623 104.04 -45.38 -5.18
CA LEU A 623 104.63 -46.72 -5.05
C LEU A 623 104.23 -47.60 -3.85
N ALA A 624 103.21 -48.45 -4.07
CA ALA A 624 103.27 -49.92 -4.03
C ALA A 624 101.83 -50.48 -3.98
N ILE A 625 101.57 -51.53 -4.76
CA ILE A 625 100.24 -52.14 -4.92
C ILE A 625 100.00 -53.14 -3.77
N PRO A 626 98.89 -53.01 -3.04
CA PRO A 626 98.12 -54.18 -2.61
C PRO A 626 96.61 -54.09 -2.96
N GLN A 627 95.97 -55.26 -2.88
CA GLN A 627 94.63 -55.69 -3.32
C GLN A 627 93.39 -54.82 -3.02
N GLU A 628 93.49 -53.67 -2.36
CA GLU A 628 92.34 -52.79 -2.03
C GLU A 628 91.89 -51.92 -3.22
N MET A 629 92.76 -51.67 -4.22
CA MET A 629 92.40 -50.87 -5.40
C MET A 629 91.41 -51.57 -6.35
N LEU A 630 91.25 -52.89 -6.31
CA LEU A 630 90.27 -53.58 -7.17
C LEU A 630 88.83 -53.38 -6.68
N GLU A 631 88.64 -53.18 -5.38
CA GLU A 631 87.33 -52.85 -4.79
C GLU A 631 87.04 -51.35 -4.89
N ALA A 632 88.07 -50.50 -4.76
CA ALA A 632 87.95 -49.07 -5.02
C ALA A 632 87.60 -48.78 -6.50
N ASP A 633 88.24 -49.43 -7.48
CA ASP A 633 87.92 -49.24 -8.91
C ASP A 633 86.53 -49.82 -9.29
N ARG A 634 86.09 -50.91 -8.63
CA ARG A 634 84.70 -51.40 -8.76
C ARG A 634 83.69 -50.44 -8.12
N SER A 635 84.03 -49.85 -6.98
CA SER A 635 83.18 -48.86 -6.30
C SER A 635 83.12 -47.56 -7.09
N PHE A 636 84.20 -47.13 -7.73
CA PHE A 636 84.28 -45.94 -8.58
C PHE A 636 83.53 -46.15 -9.90
N ARG A 637 83.60 -47.35 -10.50
CA ARG A 637 82.75 -47.71 -11.66
C ARG A 637 81.27 -47.83 -11.29
N ARG A 638 80.94 -48.36 -10.11
CA ARG A 638 79.55 -48.33 -9.59
C ARG A 638 79.08 -46.91 -9.35
N MET A 639 79.91 -46.06 -8.76
CA MET A 639 79.59 -44.65 -8.48
C MET A 639 79.47 -43.84 -9.76
N LYS A 640 80.33 -44.09 -10.75
CA LYS A 640 80.22 -43.51 -12.10
C LYS A 640 78.98 -44.00 -12.83
N GLY A 641 78.65 -45.29 -12.74
CA GLY A 641 77.41 -45.86 -13.28
C GLY A 641 76.16 -45.30 -12.59
N LEU A 642 76.21 -45.09 -11.27
CA LEU A 642 75.17 -44.40 -10.50
C LEU A 642 75.07 -42.93 -10.90
N TYR A 643 76.18 -42.25 -11.15
CA TYR A 643 76.19 -40.85 -11.59
C TYR A 643 75.67 -40.70 -13.02
N GLU A 644 76.02 -41.62 -13.93
CA GLU A 644 75.46 -41.69 -15.29
C GLU A 644 73.98 -42.04 -15.26
N GLN A 645 73.55 -42.97 -14.39
CA GLN A 645 72.13 -43.24 -14.15
C GLN A 645 71.41 -42.03 -13.58
N LEU A 646 72.01 -41.31 -12.62
CA LEU A 646 71.41 -40.10 -12.06
C LEU A 646 71.30 -39.02 -13.13
N LYS A 647 72.32 -38.87 -13.98
CA LYS A 647 72.33 -37.92 -15.09
C LYS A 647 71.27 -38.26 -16.14
N CYS A 648 71.11 -39.54 -16.48
CA CYS A 648 70.02 -40.01 -17.34
C CYS A 648 68.66 -39.78 -16.66
N GLN A 649 68.50 -40.05 -15.37
CA GLN A 649 67.26 -39.77 -14.63
C GLN A 649 66.95 -38.28 -14.55
N PHE A 650 67.96 -37.42 -14.42
CA PHE A 650 67.77 -35.97 -14.48
C PHE A 650 67.41 -35.51 -15.89
N ALA A 651 68.03 -36.09 -16.92
CA ALA A 651 67.67 -35.81 -18.31
C ALA A 651 66.23 -36.25 -18.62
N ASP A 652 65.82 -37.45 -18.18
CA ASP A 652 64.48 -37.98 -18.35
C ASP A 652 63.46 -37.15 -17.55
N LYS A 653 63.76 -36.80 -16.30
CA LYS A 653 62.90 -35.91 -15.49
C LYS A 653 62.80 -34.51 -16.07
N SER A 654 63.89 -33.98 -16.62
CA SER A 654 63.89 -32.67 -17.28
C SER A 654 63.10 -32.72 -18.59
N ALA A 655 63.20 -33.82 -19.35
CA ALA A 655 62.39 -34.04 -20.55
C ALA A 655 60.90 -34.19 -20.21
N VAL A 656 60.54 -34.91 -19.14
CA VAL A 656 59.17 -35.00 -18.65
C VAL A 656 58.69 -33.64 -18.11
N LEU A 657 59.55 -32.85 -17.48
CA LEU A 657 59.22 -31.49 -17.05
C LEU A 657 58.99 -30.54 -18.23
N ASP A 658 59.80 -30.64 -19.28
CA ASP A 658 59.61 -29.85 -20.49
C ASP A 658 58.36 -30.30 -21.26
N GLU A 659 58.06 -31.59 -21.28
CA GLU A 659 56.84 -32.13 -21.89
C GLU A 659 55.59 -31.73 -21.09
N THR A 660 55.64 -31.79 -19.75
CA THR A 660 54.55 -31.30 -18.89
C THR A 660 54.41 -29.79 -18.95
N ARG A 661 55.49 -29.02 -19.15
CA ARG A 661 55.43 -27.59 -19.43
C ARG A 661 54.77 -27.30 -20.78
N LYS A 662 55.08 -28.06 -21.83
CA LYS A 662 54.39 -27.92 -23.13
C LYS A 662 52.92 -28.28 -23.01
N GLN A 663 52.59 -29.33 -22.29
CA GLN A 663 51.21 -29.74 -22.04
C GLN A 663 50.46 -28.68 -21.23
N LEU A 664 51.08 -28.13 -20.17
CA LEU A 664 50.53 -27.02 -19.39
C LEU A 664 50.32 -25.78 -20.26
N PHE A 665 51.28 -25.44 -21.11
CA PHE A 665 51.15 -24.32 -22.03
C PHE A 665 50.01 -24.53 -23.03
N HIS A 666 49.85 -25.72 -23.59
CA HIS A 666 48.71 -26.04 -24.46
C HIS A 666 47.38 -26.09 -23.70
N LEU A 667 47.37 -26.51 -22.44
CA LEU A 667 46.17 -26.47 -21.59
C LEU A 667 45.78 -25.03 -21.25
N GLU A 668 46.76 -24.18 -20.95
CA GLU A 668 46.58 -22.75 -20.70
C GLU A 668 46.11 -22.02 -21.96
N GLU A 669 46.69 -22.33 -23.12
CA GLU A 669 46.25 -21.82 -24.42
C GLU A 669 44.81 -22.25 -24.74
N LYS A 670 44.46 -23.52 -24.54
CA LYS A 670 43.07 -24.00 -24.70
C LYS A 670 42.11 -23.38 -23.69
N PHE A 671 42.55 -23.17 -22.45
CA PHE A 671 41.76 -22.52 -21.42
C PHE A 671 41.48 -21.06 -21.77
N MET A 672 42.50 -20.34 -22.24
CA MET A 672 42.37 -18.97 -22.75
C MET A 672 41.45 -18.92 -23.98
N GLN A 673 41.58 -19.86 -24.92
CA GLN A 673 40.68 -20.00 -26.06
C GLN A 673 39.22 -20.20 -25.59
N HIS A 674 38.99 -21.09 -24.62
CA HIS A 674 37.66 -21.31 -24.06
C HIS A 674 37.10 -20.10 -23.31
N GLN A 675 37.95 -19.34 -22.63
CA GLN A 675 37.56 -18.12 -21.93
C GLN A 675 37.18 -17.02 -22.92
N ILE A 676 37.94 -16.88 -24.02
CA ILE A 676 37.61 -15.99 -25.13
C ILE A 676 36.30 -16.43 -25.78
N ASP A 677 36.12 -17.72 -26.10
CA ASP A 677 34.88 -18.25 -26.67
C ASP A 677 33.66 -18.04 -25.73
N MET A 678 33.85 -18.16 -24.41
CA MET A 678 32.81 -17.86 -23.42
C MET A 678 32.47 -16.38 -23.41
N GLN A 679 33.47 -15.49 -23.38
CA GLN A 679 33.24 -14.05 -23.44
C GLN A 679 32.57 -13.65 -24.76
N GLU A 680 32.98 -14.22 -25.89
CA GLU A 680 32.32 -13.99 -27.18
C GLU A 680 30.88 -14.52 -27.19
N ARG A 681 30.60 -15.66 -26.54
CA ARG A 681 29.22 -16.14 -26.35
C ARG A 681 28.41 -15.28 -25.40
N GLU A 682 29.00 -14.68 -24.38
CA GLU A 682 28.30 -13.75 -23.48
C GLU A 682 28.04 -12.40 -24.16
N THR A 683 28.96 -11.95 -25.03
CA THR A 683 28.89 -10.63 -25.67
C THR A 683 28.10 -10.64 -26.99
N PHE A 684 28.18 -11.74 -27.75
CA PHE A 684 27.58 -11.88 -29.09
C PHE A 684 26.69 -13.12 -29.23
N GLY A 685 26.59 -13.97 -28.20
CA GLY A 685 25.71 -15.12 -28.24
C GLY A 685 24.27 -14.71 -28.07
N TYR A 686 23.44 -15.10 -29.03
CA TYR A 686 22.00 -15.04 -28.89
C TYR A 686 21.57 -15.75 -27.62
N SER A 687 20.81 -15.05 -26.78
CA SER A 687 20.20 -15.63 -25.59
C SER A 687 19.41 -16.88 -25.98
N ASP A 688 19.32 -17.88 -25.10
CA ASP A 688 18.49 -19.07 -25.38
C ASP A 688 17.03 -18.71 -25.65
N ILE A 689 16.58 -17.58 -25.09
CA ILE A 689 15.29 -16.96 -25.38
C ILE A 689 15.25 -16.43 -26.81
N GLU A 690 16.30 -15.75 -27.28
CA GLU A 690 16.39 -15.23 -28.66
C GLU A 690 16.46 -16.35 -29.69
N LYS A 691 17.17 -17.45 -29.40
CA LYS A 691 17.16 -18.66 -30.26
C LYS A 691 15.79 -19.33 -30.29
N ALA A 692 15.11 -19.41 -29.15
CA ALA A 692 13.75 -19.92 -29.08
C ALA A 692 12.78 -19.01 -29.85
N LEU A 693 12.97 -17.69 -29.75
CA LEU A 693 12.20 -16.68 -30.47
C LEU A 693 12.44 -16.77 -31.98
N GLU A 694 13.68 -16.90 -32.43
CA GLU A 694 14.04 -17.07 -33.84
C GLU A 694 13.43 -18.36 -34.40
N LYS A 695 13.48 -19.46 -33.64
CA LYS A 695 12.84 -20.72 -34.02
C LYS A 695 11.33 -20.55 -34.16
N GLN A 696 10.68 -19.86 -33.22
CA GLN A 696 9.25 -19.53 -33.31
C GLN A 696 8.94 -18.57 -34.46
N LEU A 697 9.83 -17.62 -34.77
CA LEU A 697 9.66 -16.67 -35.86
C LEU A 697 9.78 -17.36 -37.23
N ILE A 698 10.71 -18.31 -37.36
CA ILE A 698 10.82 -19.18 -38.54
C ILE A 698 9.59 -20.09 -38.67
N GLU A 699 9.10 -20.65 -37.56
CA GLU A 699 7.93 -21.53 -37.57
C GLU A 699 6.65 -20.77 -37.93
N THR A 700 6.46 -19.57 -37.37
CA THR A 700 5.35 -18.67 -37.73
C THR A 700 5.45 -18.17 -39.17
N GLN A 701 6.64 -17.85 -39.69
CA GLN A 701 6.83 -17.53 -41.11
C GLN A 701 6.48 -18.71 -42.03
N LYS A 702 6.87 -19.94 -41.66
CA LYS A 702 6.49 -21.14 -42.42
C LYS A 702 4.98 -21.35 -42.40
N ASN A 703 4.33 -21.17 -41.25
CA ASN A 703 2.88 -21.27 -41.12
C ASN A 703 2.15 -20.20 -41.92
N TYR A 704 2.65 -18.95 -41.91
CA TYR A 704 2.12 -17.87 -42.72
C TYR A 704 2.27 -18.15 -44.21
N ALA A 705 3.44 -18.63 -44.66
CA ALA A 705 3.67 -19.01 -46.04
C ALA A 705 2.76 -20.17 -46.50
N LYS A 706 2.49 -21.12 -45.60
CA LYS A 706 1.55 -22.23 -45.85
C LYS A 706 0.12 -21.72 -46.00
N MET A 707 -0.36 -20.93 -45.03
CA MET A 707 -1.69 -20.31 -45.07
C MET A 707 -1.86 -19.47 -46.33
N HIS A 708 -0.84 -18.68 -46.69
CA HIS A 708 -0.90 -17.86 -47.89
C HIS A 708 -1.04 -18.72 -49.17
N ARG A 709 -0.32 -19.84 -49.28
CA ARG A 709 -0.50 -20.79 -50.39
C ARG A 709 -1.90 -21.39 -50.42
N GLU A 710 -2.44 -21.79 -49.27
CA GLU A 710 -3.80 -22.34 -49.16
C GLU A 710 -4.83 -21.28 -49.63
N THR A 711 -4.71 -20.03 -49.18
CA THR A 711 -5.60 -18.95 -49.65
C THR A 711 -5.49 -18.65 -51.14
N VAL A 712 -4.29 -18.72 -51.72
CA VAL A 712 -4.09 -18.53 -53.15
C VAL A 712 -4.74 -19.68 -53.93
N GLN A 713 -4.59 -20.92 -53.47
CA GLN A 713 -5.24 -22.09 -54.08
C GLN A 713 -6.77 -22.03 -53.97
N GLU A 714 -7.31 -21.56 -52.84
CA GLU A 714 -8.75 -21.35 -52.68
C GLU A 714 -9.27 -20.26 -53.64
N VAL A 715 -8.53 -19.16 -53.78
CA VAL A 715 -8.87 -18.08 -54.71
C VAL A 715 -8.80 -18.57 -56.16
N GLU A 716 -7.77 -19.34 -56.54
CA GLU A 716 -7.66 -19.97 -57.86
C GLU A 716 -8.82 -20.95 -58.11
N GLY A 717 -9.16 -21.78 -57.12
CA GLY A 717 -10.32 -22.68 -57.20
C GLY A 717 -11.65 -21.93 -57.34
N LEU A 718 -11.81 -20.78 -56.67
CA LEU A 718 -12.97 -19.90 -56.84
C LEU A 718 -12.99 -19.29 -58.25
N TYR A 719 -11.84 -18.87 -58.79
CA TYR A 719 -11.75 -18.40 -60.17
C TYR A 719 -12.11 -19.50 -61.18
N GLU A 720 -11.68 -20.74 -60.97
CA GLU A 720 -12.08 -21.88 -61.80
C GLU A 720 -13.58 -22.15 -61.72
N VAL A 721 -14.17 -22.08 -60.53
CA VAL A 721 -15.63 -22.22 -60.35
C VAL A 721 -16.38 -21.10 -61.06
N ILE A 722 -15.93 -19.85 -60.93
CA ILE A 722 -16.50 -18.69 -61.63
C ILE A 722 -16.38 -18.87 -63.15
N ASP A 723 -15.22 -19.29 -63.66
CA ASP A 723 -15.00 -19.49 -65.10
C ASP A 723 -15.86 -20.64 -65.65
N ASN A 724 -16.05 -21.72 -64.87
CA ASN A 724 -16.97 -22.80 -65.21
C ASN A 724 -18.44 -22.35 -65.21
N LEU A 725 -18.86 -21.53 -64.24
CA LEU A 725 -20.20 -20.96 -64.18
C LEU A 725 -20.46 -19.96 -65.31
N LEU A 726 -19.44 -19.21 -65.75
CA LEU A 726 -19.54 -18.32 -66.91
C LEU A 726 -19.64 -19.12 -68.22
N LYS A 727 -18.88 -20.22 -68.34
CA LYS A 727 -18.95 -21.12 -69.51
C LYS A 727 -20.26 -21.92 -69.62
N GLN A 728 -20.94 -22.20 -68.50
CA GLN A 728 -22.25 -22.86 -68.50
C GLN A 728 -23.43 -21.94 -68.83
N ASN A 729 -23.25 -20.61 -68.76
CA ASN A 729 -24.28 -19.61 -69.03
C ASN A 729 -24.17 -18.96 -70.43
N VAL A 730 -23.35 -19.55 -71.32
CA VAL A 730 -23.28 -19.29 -72.77
C VAL A 730 -23.70 -20.55 -73.48
#